data_AF-A0AAN6BYR0-F1
#
_entry.id   AF-A0AAN6BYR0-F1
#
_cell.length_a   1.000
_cell.length_b   1.000
_cell.length_c   1.000
_cell.angle_alpha   90.00
_cell.angle_beta   90.00
_cell.angle_gamma   90.00
#
_symmetry.space_group_name_H-M   'P 1'
#
loop_
_entity.id
_entity.type
_entity.pdbx_description
1 polymer ?
#
loop_
_entity_poly.entity_id
_entity_poly.type
_entity_poly.pdbx_seq_one_letter_code
_entity_poly.pdbx_strand_id
1 'polypeptide(L)'
;MEAVAAFALAGNVLQFVEATGKFTTKAYDIIKSGRNALKDLQDLQAASLGLREVLKELQQAQTQIPTGNTFTAESEARISTLASGCIQVINELVEKLDEIKIHDNGGRMETTMTAFRAMWKEDEISKLSTRIDEYRGQLGLDILVSMRTHLVRSQDTQQAILSQLKTKGYDSTQHDTGTFGGTVINYVSSYVPLQNREEEALRLKGEVQDAIRKSPYFKDYGGVVKSDYPAYNISDSTRVEAEKELISSLRYQEMEMRELAIAEAYENTFRWILETDDVHHRDTKFKEWLSSESQLYWITGKAGSGKSTLMKFLGRLDGDTDGSDLCRRYLKTWAASADKLVLASYYLWAAGSSIVASQEGLFRALLVHLFEQSPRIIPRVAALEWEEYCIFNQYTRFDTRHRKFEVLLHDAVKALVQQEKAKVCFFIDGLDEYEGDPNSLIATIQNLLKLGNIKICVSSRPWLVFEDAFLQAPNLLLQDYTQPDILHYVGSQLKQNEGFARLERRDPEYASMLIDNITAKSSGVFLWIRLVVKSLLAGLTHDDRIADLQKRLDLLPPDLEDLYSAITDSLDPFYFSHAAQYFKFVEGSDSPPSALLFSLADEEGPEFALDLPVKLFTEEEKEIRIKTTMTANCSIVQQISPSSKDR
;
A
#
# COMPACT_ATOMS: atom_id res chain seq x y z
N MET A 1 33.11 -10.26 22.03
CA MET A 1 34.30 -10.75 21.28
C MET A 1 33.91 -11.77 20.22
N GLU A 2 33.12 -12.79 20.56
CA GLU A 2 32.66 -13.85 19.64
C GLU A 2 31.98 -13.30 18.37
N ALA A 3 30.99 -12.41 18.51
CA ALA A 3 30.30 -11.75 17.39
C ALA A 3 31.25 -11.08 16.36
N VAL A 4 32.26 -10.36 16.85
CA VAL A 4 33.21 -9.63 16.01
C VAL A 4 34.15 -10.61 15.30
N ALA A 5 34.52 -11.73 15.93
CA ALA A 5 35.30 -12.78 15.29
C ALA A 5 34.51 -13.47 14.17
N ALA A 6 33.21 -13.70 14.37
CA ALA A 6 32.33 -14.24 13.34
C ALA A 6 32.22 -13.31 12.12
N PHE A 7 32.00 -12.00 12.33
CA PHE A 7 31.98 -11.02 11.24
C PHE A 7 33.34 -10.81 10.59
N ALA A 8 34.44 -10.94 11.34
CA ALA A 8 35.79 -10.91 10.78
C ALA A 8 36.03 -12.10 9.85
N LEU A 9 35.60 -13.30 10.25
CA LEU A 9 35.68 -14.48 9.39
C LEU A 9 34.82 -14.31 8.12
N ALA A 10 33.60 -13.75 8.26
CA ALA A 10 32.77 -13.39 7.11
C ALA A 10 33.47 -12.38 6.17
N GLY A 11 34.23 -11.43 6.71
CA GLY A 11 35.07 -10.51 5.94
C GLY A 11 36.13 -11.23 5.11
N ASN A 12 36.85 -12.20 5.71
CA ASN A 12 37.82 -13.02 4.98
C ASN A 12 37.15 -13.90 3.89
N VAL A 13 35.94 -14.42 4.16
CA VAL A 13 35.15 -15.15 3.15
C VAL A 13 34.75 -14.23 1.99
N LEU A 14 34.33 -12.99 2.29
CA LEU A 14 34.02 -12.01 1.25
C LEU A 14 35.26 -11.68 0.40
N GLN A 15 36.41 -11.49 1.04
CA GLN A 15 37.68 -11.24 0.36
C GLN A 15 38.06 -12.42 -0.55
N PHE A 16 37.79 -13.66 -0.14
CA PHE A 16 37.94 -14.84 -1.00
C PHE A 16 36.99 -14.81 -2.20
N VAL A 17 35.70 -14.55 -1.98
CA VAL A 17 34.69 -14.46 -3.03
C VAL A 17 35.06 -13.39 -4.06
N GLU A 18 35.56 -12.24 -3.60
CA GLU A 18 36.01 -11.15 -4.45
C GLU A 18 37.30 -11.49 -5.23
N ALA A 19 38.32 -12.00 -4.54
CA ALA A 19 39.60 -12.34 -5.15
C ALA A 19 39.46 -13.46 -6.18
N THR A 20 38.65 -14.48 -5.86
CA THR A 20 38.36 -15.59 -6.78
C THR A 20 37.50 -15.13 -7.94
N GLY A 21 36.56 -14.21 -7.72
CA GLY A 21 35.79 -13.56 -8.78
C GLY A 21 36.69 -12.83 -9.78
N LYS A 22 37.62 -12.00 -9.28
CA LYS A 22 38.65 -11.35 -10.11
C LYS A 22 39.49 -12.35 -10.88
N PHE A 23 39.93 -13.42 -10.22
CA PHE A 23 40.67 -14.50 -10.87
C PHE A 23 39.85 -15.14 -12.00
N THR A 24 38.57 -15.47 -11.78
CA THR A 24 37.72 -16.07 -12.83
C THR A 24 37.53 -15.15 -14.03
N THR A 25 37.30 -13.86 -13.81
CA THR A 25 37.15 -12.87 -14.89
C THR A 25 38.45 -12.77 -15.71
N LYS A 26 39.59 -12.66 -15.02
CA LYS A 26 40.91 -12.59 -15.68
C LYS A 26 41.25 -13.86 -16.43
N ALA A 27 41.01 -15.02 -15.83
CA ALA A 27 41.21 -16.32 -16.46
C ALA A 27 40.33 -16.46 -17.73
N TYR A 28 39.09 -15.98 -17.68
CA TYR A 28 38.18 -15.98 -18.83
C TYR A 28 38.69 -15.08 -19.97
N ASP A 29 39.11 -13.85 -19.65
CA ASP A 29 39.67 -12.91 -20.61
C ASP A 29 40.90 -13.48 -21.33
N ILE A 30 41.77 -14.17 -20.57
CA ILE A 30 42.99 -14.80 -21.08
C ILE A 30 42.69 -15.95 -22.04
N ILE A 31 41.65 -16.75 -21.77
CA ILE A 31 41.21 -17.84 -22.64
C ILE A 31 40.61 -17.28 -23.93
N LYS A 32 39.74 -16.27 -23.82
CA LYS A 32 38.92 -15.78 -24.94
C LYS A 32 39.66 -14.79 -25.85
N SER A 33 40.49 -13.93 -25.27
CA SER A 33 41.05 -12.77 -25.95
C SER A 33 42.57 -12.76 -26.05
N GLY A 34 43.27 -13.63 -25.30
CA GLY A 34 44.66 -13.46 -24.91
C GLY A 34 45.63 -13.08 -26.05
N ARG A 35 45.88 -11.77 -26.14
CA ARG A 35 46.74 -11.11 -27.15
C ARG A 35 48.11 -10.73 -26.63
N ASN A 36 48.31 -10.65 -25.30
CA ASN A 36 49.55 -10.18 -24.67
C ASN A 36 49.97 -11.08 -23.50
N ALA A 37 50.77 -12.10 -23.81
CA ALA A 37 51.23 -13.09 -22.84
C ALA A 37 51.98 -12.49 -21.63
N LEU A 38 52.65 -11.34 -21.79
CA LEU A 38 53.38 -10.68 -20.70
C LEU A 38 52.42 -10.09 -19.67
N LYS A 39 51.47 -9.28 -20.13
CA LYS A 39 50.47 -8.65 -19.26
C LYS A 39 49.55 -9.69 -18.62
N ASP A 40 49.13 -10.67 -19.40
CA ASP A 40 48.26 -11.75 -18.95
C ASP A 40 48.93 -12.58 -17.85
N LEU A 41 50.23 -12.89 -17.98
CA LEU A 41 50.99 -13.61 -16.95
C LEU A 41 51.17 -12.78 -15.66
N GLN A 42 51.45 -11.47 -15.79
CA GLN A 42 51.57 -10.57 -14.64
C GLN A 42 50.25 -10.44 -13.86
N ASP A 43 49.13 -10.31 -14.57
CA ASP A 43 47.79 -10.27 -13.97
C ASP A 43 47.47 -11.59 -13.24
N LEU A 44 47.86 -12.74 -13.82
CA LEU A 44 47.69 -14.08 -13.23
C LEU A 44 48.56 -14.28 -11.99
N GLN A 45 49.80 -13.81 -12.01
CA GLN A 45 50.71 -13.81 -10.86
C GLN A 45 50.14 -12.97 -9.71
N ALA A 46 49.64 -11.76 -10.01
CA ALA A 46 49.04 -10.89 -9.00
C ALA A 46 47.78 -11.52 -8.39
N ALA A 47 46.91 -12.13 -9.19
CA ALA A 47 45.73 -12.84 -8.71
C ALA A 47 46.09 -14.06 -7.85
N SER A 48 47.09 -14.85 -8.27
CA SER A 48 47.57 -16.01 -7.52
C SER A 48 48.17 -15.61 -6.17
N LEU A 49 48.93 -14.51 -6.12
CA LEU A 49 49.50 -13.99 -4.87
C LEU A 49 48.38 -13.55 -3.91
N GLY A 50 47.38 -12.82 -4.42
CA GLY A 50 46.22 -12.40 -3.63
C GLY A 50 45.44 -13.59 -3.04
N LEU A 51 45.22 -14.65 -3.83
CA LEU A 51 44.58 -15.87 -3.32
C LEU A 51 45.38 -16.52 -2.19
N ARG A 52 46.71 -16.56 -2.29
CA ARG A 52 47.56 -17.13 -1.22
C ARG A 52 47.52 -16.31 0.06
N GLU A 53 47.45 -14.99 -0.04
CA GLU A 53 47.27 -14.11 1.12
C GLU A 53 45.92 -14.38 1.80
N VAL A 54 44.83 -14.44 1.02
CA VAL A 54 43.49 -14.76 1.53
C VAL A 54 43.43 -16.14 2.21
N LEU A 55 44.08 -17.16 1.63
CA LEU A 55 44.15 -18.50 2.24
C LEU A 55 44.78 -18.42 3.64
N LYS A 56 45.87 -17.68 3.78
CA LYS A 56 46.56 -17.52 5.06
C LYS A 56 45.67 -16.80 6.08
N GLU A 57 44.97 -15.75 5.66
CA GLU A 57 44.05 -14.99 6.51
C GLU A 57 42.85 -15.84 6.96
N LEU A 58 42.25 -16.61 6.05
CA LEU A 58 41.16 -17.55 6.36
C LEU A 58 41.59 -18.63 7.36
N GLN A 59 42.75 -19.27 7.14
CA GLN A 59 43.28 -20.29 8.05
C GLN A 59 43.57 -19.72 9.45
N GLN A 60 44.12 -18.50 9.52
CA GLN A 60 44.38 -17.84 10.79
C GLN A 60 43.09 -17.46 11.51
N ALA A 61 42.11 -16.88 10.81
CA ALA A 61 40.84 -16.48 11.39
C ALA A 61 40.03 -17.67 11.92
N GLN A 62 40.10 -18.83 11.26
CA GLN A 62 39.39 -20.04 11.69
C GLN A 62 39.89 -20.56 13.05
N THR A 63 41.16 -20.33 13.41
CA THR A 63 41.71 -20.73 14.73
C THR A 63 41.24 -19.84 15.90
N GLN A 64 40.64 -18.68 15.60
CA GLN A 64 40.26 -17.69 16.60
C GLN A 64 38.80 -17.77 17.04
N ILE A 65 37.98 -18.62 16.40
CA ILE A 65 36.59 -18.86 16.80
C ILE A 65 36.57 -19.91 17.91
N PRO A 66 36.09 -19.58 19.12
CA PRO A 66 36.00 -20.54 20.22
C PRO A 66 35.04 -21.69 19.86
N THR A 67 35.49 -22.93 19.94
CA THR A 67 34.66 -24.14 19.78
C THR A 67 33.88 -24.48 21.05
N GLY A 68 33.25 -23.47 21.66
CA GLY A 68 32.46 -23.61 22.88
C GLY A 68 31.02 -24.04 22.62
N ASN A 69 30.44 -24.84 23.53
CA ASN A 69 29.00 -25.19 23.55
C ASN A 69 28.14 -24.00 24.05
N THR A 70 28.12 -22.89 23.33
CA THR A 70 27.30 -21.72 23.64
C THR A 70 26.29 -21.42 22.53
N PHE A 71 25.29 -20.61 22.86
CA PHE A 71 24.18 -20.20 22.01
C PHE A 71 24.56 -19.60 20.63
N THR A 72 25.74 -19.00 20.51
CA THR A 72 26.29 -18.46 19.25
C THR A 72 26.89 -19.52 18.35
N ALA A 73 27.09 -20.74 18.86
CA ALA A 73 27.84 -21.78 18.19
C ALA A 73 27.21 -22.22 16.88
N GLU A 74 25.87 -22.17 16.74
CA GLU A 74 25.22 -22.57 15.48
C GLU A 74 25.43 -21.53 14.37
N SER A 75 25.22 -20.24 14.64
CA SER A 75 25.48 -19.17 13.67
C SER A 75 26.97 -19.08 13.31
N GLU A 76 27.85 -19.28 14.28
CA GLU A 76 29.30 -19.25 14.08
C GLU A 76 29.80 -20.50 13.34
N ALA A 77 29.22 -21.68 13.62
CA ALA A 77 29.53 -22.91 12.91
C ALA A 77 29.17 -22.83 11.42
N ARG A 78 28.09 -22.12 11.06
CA ARG A 78 27.72 -21.90 9.66
C ARG A 78 28.79 -21.13 8.88
N ILE A 79 29.21 -19.98 9.40
CA ILE A 79 30.27 -19.15 8.79
C ILE A 79 31.60 -19.94 8.78
N SER A 80 31.91 -20.70 9.83
CA SER A 80 33.09 -21.56 9.87
C SER A 80 33.06 -22.68 8.82
N THR A 81 31.90 -23.31 8.62
CA THR A 81 31.70 -24.34 7.59
C THR A 81 31.86 -23.75 6.19
N LEU A 82 31.30 -22.56 5.94
CA LEU A 82 31.49 -21.84 4.69
C LEU A 82 32.97 -21.52 4.45
N ALA A 83 33.67 -21.00 5.47
CA ALA A 83 35.09 -20.70 5.39
C ALA A 83 35.93 -21.96 5.09
N SER A 84 35.62 -23.11 5.69
CA SER A 84 36.26 -24.39 5.33
C SER A 84 36.04 -24.76 3.86
N GLY A 85 34.84 -24.56 3.34
CA GLY A 85 34.55 -24.75 1.91
C GLY A 85 35.35 -23.83 1.00
N CYS A 86 35.54 -22.57 1.41
CA CYS A 86 36.40 -21.61 0.71
C CYS A 86 37.88 -22.02 0.75
N ILE A 87 38.38 -22.46 1.91
CA ILE A 87 39.76 -22.95 2.09
C ILE A 87 40.02 -24.17 1.18
N GLN A 88 39.07 -25.09 1.08
CA GLN A 88 39.23 -26.23 0.18
C GLN A 88 39.38 -25.77 -1.29
N VAL A 89 38.48 -24.89 -1.74
CA VAL A 89 38.52 -24.38 -3.12
C VAL A 89 39.80 -23.62 -3.39
N ILE A 90 40.23 -22.72 -2.49
CA ILE A 90 41.44 -21.93 -2.72
C ILE A 90 42.70 -22.80 -2.73
N ASN A 91 42.76 -23.87 -1.93
CA ASN A 91 43.86 -24.85 -1.97
C ASN A 91 43.90 -25.57 -3.33
N GLU A 92 42.76 -26.08 -3.81
CA GLU A 92 42.66 -26.72 -5.13
C GLU A 92 43.10 -25.76 -6.26
N LEU A 93 42.76 -24.47 -6.14
CA LEU A 93 43.19 -23.43 -7.09
C LEU A 93 44.69 -23.19 -7.05
N VAL A 94 45.26 -23.01 -5.86
CA VAL A 94 46.71 -22.76 -5.69
C VAL A 94 47.53 -23.96 -6.15
N GLU A 95 47.09 -25.19 -5.85
CA GLU A 95 47.76 -26.42 -6.32
C GLU A 95 47.79 -26.49 -7.85
N LYS A 96 46.64 -26.26 -8.52
CA LYS A 96 46.58 -26.21 -9.99
C LYS A 96 47.47 -25.11 -10.58
N LEU A 97 47.57 -23.96 -9.92
CA LEU A 97 48.44 -22.86 -10.37
C LEU A 97 49.92 -23.20 -10.19
N ASP A 98 50.28 -23.97 -9.17
CA ASP A 98 51.66 -24.38 -8.89
C ASP A 98 52.17 -25.41 -9.90
N GLU A 99 51.30 -26.28 -10.41
CA GLU A 99 51.63 -27.19 -11.52
C GLU A 99 52.09 -26.43 -12.78
N ILE A 100 51.55 -25.23 -13.00
CA ILE A 100 51.85 -24.38 -14.18
C ILE A 100 53.18 -23.63 -14.01
N LYS A 101 53.80 -23.64 -12.82
CA LYS A 101 55.05 -22.92 -12.48
C LYS A 101 55.03 -21.43 -12.85
N ILE A 102 53.92 -20.77 -12.50
CA ILE A 102 53.69 -19.34 -12.80
C ILE A 102 54.74 -18.41 -12.16
N HIS A 103 55.55 -18.90 -11.20
CA HIS A 103 56.57 -18.14 -10.45
C HIS A 103 57.98 -18.12 -11.05
N ASP A 104 58.22 -18.80 -12.19
CA ASP A 104 59.58 -18.91 -12.75
C ASP A 104 59.95 -17.68 -13.62
N ASN A 105 60.86 -16.83 -13.11
CA ASN A 105 61.33 -15.62 -13.79
C ASN A 105 62.26 -15.89 -15.00
N GLY A 106 62.57 -17.16 -15.29
CA GLY A 106 63.68 -17.54 -16.17
C GLY A 106 63.35 -18.12 -17.56
N GLY A 107 62.10 -18.42 -17.94
CA GLY A 107 61.86 -19.15 -19.19
C GLY A 107 60.45 -19.09 -19.81
N ARG A 108 60.41 -18.71 -21.10
CA ARG A 108 59.30 -18.82 -22.08
C ARG A 108 57.87 -18.61 -21.54
N MET A 109 57.50 -17.35 -21.28
CA MET A 109 56.14 -16.90 -20.91
C MET A 109 55.02 -17.49 -21.78
N GLU A 110 55.27 -17.62 -23.08
CA GLU A 110 54.30 -18.16 -24.03
C GLU A 110 54.03 -19.66 -23.79
N THR A 111 55.01 -20.40 -23.26
CA THR A 111 54.83 -21.80 -22.85
C THR A 111 53.98 -21.89 -21.59
N THR A 112 54.19 -21.02 -20.60
CA THR A 112 53.38 -20.94 -19.37
C THR A 112 51.92 -20.58 -19.68
N MET A 113 51.69 -19.60 -20.57
CA MET A 113 50.34 -19.21 -21.00
C MET A 113 49.66 -20.30 -21.83
N THR A 114 50.41 -21.05 -22.64
CA THR A 114 49.87 -22.21 -23.36
C THR A 114 49.46 -23.33 -22.39
N ALA A 115 50.28 -23.61 -21.37
CA ALA A 115 49.93 -24.57 -20.32
C ALA A 115 48.70 -24.13 -19.53
N PHE A 116 48.59 -22.84 -19.17
CA PHE A 116 47.42 -22.28 -18.52
C PHE A 116 46.14 -22.48 -19.35
N ARG A 117 46.14 -22.10 -20.63
CA ARG A 117 44.98 -22.28 -21.54
C ARG A 117 44.63 -23.75 -21.79
N ALA A 118 45.60 -24.65 -21.71
CA ALA A 118 45.36 -26.09 -21.86
C ALA A 118 44.71 -26.70 -20.61
N MET A 119 45.09 -26.22 -19.42
CA MET A 119 44.61 -26.70 -18.13
C MET A 119 43.28 -26.07 -17.72
N TRP A 120 43.10 -24.78 -17.98
CA TRP A 120 41.89 -24.01 -17.67
C TRP A 120 41.01 -23.89 -18.91
N LYS A 121 39.88 -24.62 -18.90
CA LYS A 121 38.86 -24.56 -19.95
C LYS A 121 37.72 -23.63 -19.55
N GLU A 122 36.98 -23.11 -20.53
CA GLU A 122 35.82 -22.23 -20.29
C GLU A 122 34.80 -22.87 -19.33
N ASP A 123 34.54 -24.17 -19.46
CA ASP A 123 33.66 -24.94 -18.56
C ASP A 123 34.14 -24.97 -17.10
N GLU A 124 35.45 -25.09 -16.86
CA GLU A 124 36.02 -25.09 -15.50
C GLU A 124 35.92 -23.71 -14.83
N ILE A 125 36.13 -22.63 -15.61
CA ILE A 125 35.92 -21.26 -15.12
C ILE A 125 34.45 -21.02 -14.81
N SER A 126 33.55 -21.47 -15.68
CA SER A 126 32.12 -21.34 -15.46
C SER A 126 31.66 -22.04 -14.19
N LYS A 127 32.11 -23.28 -13.94
CA LYS A 127 31.82 -24.00 -12.68
C LYS A 127 32.35 -23.27 -11.45
N LEU A 128 33.55 -22.70 -11.52
CA LEU A 128 34.12 -21.93 -10.43
C LEU A 128 33.31 -20.65 -10.18
N SER A 129 32.89 -19.95 -11.23
CA SER A 129 32.03 -18.76 -11.12
C SER A 129 30.70 -19.09 -10.43
N THR A 130 30.02 -20.16 -10.84
CA THR A 130 28.77 -20.60 -10.21
C THR A 130 28.96 -20.91 -8.73
N ARG A 131 30.05 -21.59 -8.37
CA ARG A 131 30.35 -21.91 -6.97
C ARG A 131 30.66 -20.68 -6.11
N ILE A 132 31.30 -19.66 -6.69
CA ILE A 132 31.52 -18.37 -6.02
C ILE A 132 30.20 -17.65 -5.76
N ASP A 133 29.28 -17.65 -6.73
CA ASP A 133 27.95 -17.06 -6.57
C ASP A 133 27.12 -17.78 -5.51
N GLU A 134 27.21 -19.12 -5.45
CA GLU A 134 26.62 -19.92 -4.36
C GLU A 134 27.18 -19.55 -2.99
N TYR A 135 28.51 -19.44 -2.86
CA TYR A 135 29.15 -19.01 -1.62
C TYR A 135 28.78 -17.57 -1.23
N ARG A 136 28.58 -16.68 -2.20
CA ARG A 136 28.14 -15.30 -1.95
C ARG A 136 26.71 -15.27 -1.39
N GLY A 137 25.78 -16.01 -2.00
CA GLY A 137 24.41 -16.11 -1.48
C GLY A 137 24.36 -16.77 -0.09
N GLN A 138 25.19 -17.80 0.13
CA GLN A 138 25.32 -18.45 1.43
C GLN A 138 25.90 -17.49 2.49
N LEU A 139 26.91 -16.69 2.13
CA LEU A 139 27.49 -15.67 3.00
C LEU A 139 26.43 -14.66 3.45
N GLY A 140 25.59 -14.17 2.52
CA GLY A 140 24.48 -13.27 2.85
C GLY A 140 23.51 -13.88 3.87
N LEU A 141 23.14 -15.14 3.68
CA LEU A 141 22.29 -15.86 4.63
C LEU A 141 22.96 -16.09 6.00
N ASP A 142 24.24 -16.45 6.03
CA ASP A 142 24.97 -16.69 7.27
C ASP A 142 25.17 -15.40 8.07
N ILE A 143 25.45 -14.28 7.39
CA ILE A 143 25.49 -12.94 7.99
C ILE A 143 24.11 -12.57 8.55
N LEU A 144 23.02 -12.79 7.80
CA LEU A 144 21.66 -12.55 8.29
C LEU A 144 21.37 -13.34 9.57
N VAL A 145 21.76 -14.62 9.62
CA VAL A 145 21.56 -15.46 10.83
C VAL A 145 22.41 -14.97 12.02
N SER A 146 23.63 -14.51 11.77
CA SER A 146 24.45 -13.87 12.80
C SER A 146 23.81 -12.56 13.31
N MET A 147 23.32 -11.70 12.41
CA MET A 147 22.59 -10.47 12.76
C MET A 147 21.35 -10.78 13.60
N ARG A 148 20.52 -11.72 13.14
CA ARG A 148 19.34 -12.26 13.85
C ARG A 148 19.66 -12.64 15.30
N THR A 149 20.75 -13.39 15.49
CA THR A 149 21.21 -13.89 16.81
C THR A 149 21.63 -12.74 17.75
N HIS A 150 22.15 -11.65 17.20
CA HIS A 150 22.63 -10.50 17.98
C HIS A 150 21.57 -9.42 18.21
N LEU A 151 20.64 -9.22 17.27
CA LEU A 151 19.56 -8.23 17.37
C LEU A 151 18.49 -8.58 18.42
N VAL A 152 18.41 -9.83 18.84
CA VAL A 152 17.55 -10.25 19.96
C VAL A 152 18.15 -9.89 21.33
N ARG A 153 19.45 -9.62 21.40
CA ARG A 153 20.15 -9.33 22.67
C ARG A 153 19.85 -7.92 23.18
N SER A 154 20.22 -7.62 24.43
CA SER A 154 20.05 -6.28 25.00
C SER A 154 20.68 -5.18 24.14
N GLN A 155 20.09 -3.99 24.16
CA GLN A 155 20.59 -2.82 23.43
C GLN A 155 22.04 -2.48 23.81
N ASP A 156 22.41 -2.60 25.09
CA ASP A 156 23.79 -2.43 25.55
C ASP A 156 24.76 -3.40 24.83
N THR A 157 24.34 -4.66 24.66
CA THR A 157 25.15 -5.65 23.94
C THR A 157 25.27 -5.30 22.47
N GLN A 158 24.18 -4.86 21.83
CA GLN A 158 24.20 -4.43 20.44
C GLN A 158 25.13 -3.22 20.26
N GLN A 159 25.04 -2.20 21.11
CA GLN A 159 25.92 -1.02 21.07
C GLN A 159 27.40 -1.37 21.33
N ALA A 160 27.67 -2.32 22.24
CA ALA A 160 29.03 -2.81 22.46
C ALA A 160 29.60 -3.52 21.22
N ILE A 161 28.78 -4.26 20.48
CA ILE A 161 29.18 -4.87 19.20
C ILE A 161 29.44 -3.76 18.16
N LEU A 162 28.51 -2.82 18.00
CA LEU A 162 28.64 -1.73 17.02
C LEU A 162 29.88 -0.86 17.26
N SER A 163 30.18 -0.52 18.52
CA SER A 163 31.39 0.25 18.85
C SER A 163 32.68 -0.54 18.57
N GLN A 164 32.70 -1.85 18.79
CA GLN A 164 33.84 -2.70 18.41
C GLN A 164 33.99 -2.81 16.88
N LEU A 165 32.88 -2.91 16.14
CA LEU A 165 32.91 -2.96 14.68
C LEU A 165 33.36 -1.63 14.08
N LYS A 166 32.90 -0.50 14.64
CA LYS A 166 33.33 0.84 14.20
C LYS A 166 34.80 1.12 14.49
N THR A 167 35.29 0.71 15.66
CA THR A 167 36.71 0.91 16.02
C THR A 167 37.67 0.04 15.21
N LYS A 168 37.25 -1.18 14.83
CA LYS A 168 38.06 -2.08 14.00
C LYS A 168 37.82 -1.93 12.49
N GLY A 169 36.70 -1.34 12.11
CA GLY A 169 36.30 -1.10 10.73
C GLY A 169 36.71 0.28 10.24
N TYR A 170 36.28 0.59 9.02
CA TYR A 170 36.48 1.88 8.38
C TYR A 170 35.23 2.76 8.58
N ASP A 171 35.42 4.00 9.04
CA ASP A 171 34.38 5.04 9.00
C ASP A 171 34.22 5.52 7.55
N SER A 172 33.31 4.91 6.79
CA SER A 172 32.90 5.48 5.51
C SER A 172 31.94 6.65 5.75
N THR A 173 32.26 7.79 5.14
CA THR A 173 31.28 8.85 4.95
C THR A 173 30.34 8.46 3.83
N GLN A 174 29.04 8.50 4.14
CA GLN A 174 27.87 8.46 3.25
C GLN A 174 27.23 7.08 3.04
N HIS A 175 25.94 7.04 3.41
CA HIS A 175 24.95 5.96 3.32
C HIS A 175 25.10 4.82 4.37
N ASP A 176 24.13 4.72 5.29
CA ASP A 176 23.88 3.59 6.23
C ASP A 176 24.74 3.39 7.51
N THR A 177 25.69 4.26 7.88
CA THR A 177 26.54 4.07 9.08
C THR A 177 25.84 4.15 10.45
N GLY A 178 24.53 4.39 10.46
CA GLY A 178 23.70 4.48 11.66
C GLY A 178 23.06 3.16 12.12
N THR A 179 22.97 2.14 11.26
CA THR A 179 22.15 0.95 11.53
C THR A 179 23.02 -0.26 11.91
N PHE A 180 22.40 -1.26 12.55
CA PHE A 180 23.13 -2.48 12.90
C PHE A 180 23.61 -3.22 11.65
N GLY A 181 22.70 -3.42 10.69
CA GLY A 181 22.99 -4.03 9.40
C GLY A 181 24.05 -3.27 8.62
N GLY A 182 23.89 -1.95 8.46
CA GLY A 182 24.85 -1.11 7.74
C GLY A 182 26.25 -1.15 8.35
N THR A 183 26.35 -1.11 9.68
CA THR A 183 27.65 -1.19 10.37
C THR A 183 28.34 -2.54 10.14
N VAL A 184 27.58 -3.65 10.20
CA VAL A 184 28.13 -4.98 9.94
C VAL A 184 28.55 -5.13 8.47
N ILE A 185 27.72 -4.70 7.52
CA ILE A 185 28.04 -4.75 6.09
C ILE A 185 29.31 -3.95 5.79
N ASN A 186 29.43 -2.73 6.33
CA ASN A 186 30.63 -1.91 6.15
C ASN A 186 31.88 -2.55 6.78
N TYR A 187 31.74 -3.17 7.95
CA TYR A 187 32.84 -3.90 8.59
C TYR A 187 33.30 -5.10 7.75
N VAL A 188 32.37 -5.96 7.32
CA VAL A 188 32.67 -7.13 6.47
C VAL A 188 33.31 -6.68 5.14
N SER A 189 32.78 -5.63 4.53
CA SER A 189 33.29 -5.09 3.26
C SER A 189 34.65 -4.42 3.40
N SER A 190 35.09 -4.07 4.60
CA SER A 190 36.40 -3.46 4.83
C SER A 190 37.59 -4.39 4.54
N TYR A 191 37.34 -5.70 4.49
CA TYR A 191 38.34 -6.73 4.13
C TYR A 191 38.64 -6.75 2.62
N VAL A 192 37.79 -6.15 1.81
CA VAL A 192 37.97 -6.02 0.36
C VAL A 192 38.80 -4.76 0.05
N PRO A 193 39.58 -4.72 -1.06
CA PRO A 193 40.32 -3.53 -1.47
C PRO A 193 39.45 -2.27 -1.57
N LEU A 194 40.01 -1.12 -1.17
CA LEU A 194 39.32 0.18 -1.06
C LEU A 194 38.45 0.53 -2.27
N GLN A 195 38.91 0.22 -3.48
CA GLN A 195 38.23 0.55 -4.74
C GLN A 195 36.90 -0.17 -4.93
N ASN A 196 36.72 -1.32 -4.27
CA ASN A 196 35.57 -2.21 -4.49
C ASN A 196 34.62 -2.26 -3.28
N ARG A 197 34.97 -1.59 -2.17
CA ARG A 197 34.24 -1.71 -0.90
C ARG A 197 32.78 -1.28 -1.00
N GLU A 198 32.51 -0.19 -1.70
CA GLU A 198 31.14 0.35 -1.84
C GLU A 198 30.25 -0.57 -2.68
N GLU A 199 30.77 -1.07 -3.80
CA GLU A 199 30.07 -2.01 -4.67
C GLU A 199 29.78 -3.34 -3.95
N GLU A 200 30.78 -3.90 -3.25
CA GLU A 200 30.60 -5.13 -2.48
C GLU A 200 29.69 -4.93 -1.27
N ALA A 201 29.69 -3.76 -0.62
CA ALA A 201 28.75 -3.45 0.46
C ALA A 201 27.30 -3.42 -0.05
N LEU A 202 27.05 -2.76 -1.19
CA LEU A 202 25.73 -2.74 -1.83
C LEU A 202 25.30 -4.14 -2.26
N ARG A 203 26.21 -4.90 -2.86
CA ARG A 203 25.93 -6.28 -3.30
C ARG A 203 25.60 -7.18 -2.12
N LEU A 204 26.42 -7.16 -1.06
CA LEU A 204 26.21 -7.96 0.14
C LEU A 204 24.91 -7.57 0.87
N LYS A 205 24.57 -6.29 0.93
CA LYS A 205 23.28 -5.82 1.45
C LYS A 205 22.12 -6.42 0.64
N GLY A 206 22.23 -6.45 -0.69
CA GLY A 206 21.26 -7.11 -1.57
C GLY A 206 21.12 -8.61 -1.28
N GLU A 207 22.23 -9.34 -1.08
CA GLU A 207 22.20 -10.76 -0.71
C GLU A 207 21.51 -10.99 0.65
N VAL A 208 21.73 -10.11 1.63
CA VAL A 208 21.03 -10.17 2.93
C VAL A 208 19.54 -9.89 2.77
N GLN A 209 19.14 -8.88 2.00
CA GLN A 209 17.73 -8.58 1.71
C GLN A 209 17.03 -9.74 0.99
N ASP A 210 17.72 -10.39 0.04
CA ASP A 210 17.21 -11.57 -0.64
C ASP A 210 17.12 -12.79 0.30
N ALA A 211 18.07 -12.93 1.23
CA ALA A 211 18.04 -13.97 2.25
C ALA A 211 16.86 -13.79 3.22
N ILE A 212 16.51 -12.55 3.59
CA ILE A 212 15.31 -12.23 4.38
C ILE A 212 14.07 -12.79 3.67
N ARG A 213 13.93 -12.52 2.38
CA ARG A 213 12.76 -12.94 1.57
C ARG A 213 12.70 -14.45 1.33
N LYS A 214 13.84 -15.10 1.11
CA LYS A 214 13.92 -16.56 0.81
C LYS A 214 13.85 -17.42 2.07
N SER A 215 14.20 -16.89 3.24
CA SER A 215 14.22 -17.62 4.51
C SER A 215 13.36 -16.93 5.59
N PRO A 216 12.03 -16.90 5.41
CA PRO A 216 11.08 -16.29 6.35
C PRO A 216 10.90 -17.14 7.61
N TYR A 217 11.47 -18.35 7.68
CA TYR A 217 11.33 -19.22 8.84
C TYR A 217 12.18 -18.69 9.98
N PHE A 218 11.52 -18.02 10.93
CA PHE A 218 12.08 -17.52 12.18
C PHE A 218 12.31 -18.64 13.21
N LYS A 219 12.65 -19.85 12.73
CA LYS A 219 12.80 -21.06 13.54
C LYS A 219 14.00 -20.88 14.47
N ASP A 220 13.72 -20.26 15.60
CA ASP A 220 14.59 -20.04 16.73
C ASP A 220 15.85 -19.23 16.40
N TYR A 221 15.94 -17.99 16.92
CA TYR A 221 17.09 -17.09 16.79
C TYR A 221 18.36 -17.63 17.50
N GLY A 222 18.66 -18.93 17.36
CA GLY A 222 19.63 -19.71 18.13
C GLY A 222 19.06 -20.45 19.35
N GLY A 223 17.74 -20.40 19.66
CA GLY A 223 17.19 -20.99 20.90
C GLY A 223 16.45 -20.04 21.87
N VAL A 224 16.45 -18.71 21.62
CA VAL A 224 16.15 -17.70 22.67
C VAL A 224 14.71 -17.15 22.63
N VAL A 225 14.07 -17.10 21.47
CA VAL A 225 12.70 -16.58 21.39
C VAL A 225 11.82 -17.62 20.73
N LYS A 226 10.87 -18.17 21.50
CA LYS A 226 9.71 -18.89 20.96
C LYS A 226 8.74 -17.90 20.31
N SER A 227 9.21 -17.19 19.29
CA SER A 227 8.44 -16.24 18.49
C SER A 227 8.39 -16.72 17.06
N ASP A 228 7.25 -16.52 16.42
CA ASP A 228 7.05 -16.77 14.99
C ASP A 228 7.30 -15.51 14.14
N TYR A 229 7.97 -14.51 14.70
CA TYR A 229 8.33 -13.25 14.05
C TYR A 229 9.61 -12.61 14.64
N PRO A 230 10.23 -11.62 13.95
CA PRO A 230 11.42 -10.85 14.38
C PRO A 230 11.19 -10.03 15.65
N ALA A 231 11.30 -10.69 16.79
CA ALA A 231 11.25 -10.10 18.13
C ALA A 231 12.60 -9.47 18.52
N TYR A 232 13.09 -8.56 17.70
CA TYR A 232 14.33 -7.84 17.96
C TYR A 232 14.18 -6.83 19.11
N ASN A 233 15.26 -6.66 19.86
CA ASN A 233 15.31 -5.68 20.93
C ASN A 233 15.74 -4.32 20.37
N ILE A 234 14.79 -3.62 19.77
CA ILE A 234 14.97 -2.25 19.24
C ILE A 234 14.47 -1.23 20.27
N SER A 235 14.90 0.03 20.16
CA SER A 235 14.39 1.10 21.03
C SER A 235 12.95 1.44 20.69
N ASP A 236 12.21 1.97 21.68
CA ASP A 236 10.82 2.40 21.46
C ASP A 236 10.73 3.48 20.39
N SER A 237 11.73 4.38 20.29
CA SER A 237 11.78 5.40 19.24
C SER A 237 11.93 4.78 17.84
N THR A 238 12.84 3.81 17.68
CA THR A 238 13.04 3.11 16.40
C THR A 238 11.82 2.26 16.06
N ARG A 239 11.17 1.67 17.05
CA ARG A 239 9.93 0.91 16.88
C ARG A 239 8.82 1.79 16.32
N VAL A 240 8.55 2.93 16.94
CA VAL A 240 7.50 3.86 16.50
C VAL A 240 7.80 4.38 15.09
N GLU A 241 9.07 4.67 14.79
CA GLU A 241 9.46 5.11 13.45
C GLU A 241 9.26 4.00 12.40
N ALA A 242 9.65 2.76 12.71
CA ALA A 242 9.41 1.60 11.85
C ALA A 242 7.92 1.39 11.57
N GLU A 243 7.08 1.46 12.62
CA GLU A 243 5.63 1.31 12.50
C GLU A 243 5.05 2.41 11.61
N LYS A 244 5.46 3.67 11.79
CA LYS A 244 5.02 4.80 10.94
C LYS A 244 5.45 4.65 9.49
N GLU A 245 6.72 4.32 9.25
CA GLU A 245 7.26 4.15 7.90
C GLU A 245 6.55 3.00 7.18
N LEU A 246 6.31 1.87 7.85
CA LEU A 246 5.57 0.72 7.29
C LEU A 246 4.12 1.07 6.95
N ILE A 247 3.44 1.82 7.82
CA ILE A 247 2.08 2.32 7.53
C ILE A 247 2.11 3.30 6.36
N SER A 248 3.11 4.18 6.31
CA SER A 248 3.25 5.21 5.27
C SER A 248 3.39 4.61 3.86
N SER A 249 4.15 3.52 3.67
CA SER A 249 4.24 2.93 2.31
C SER A 249 2.97 2.25 1.82
N LEU A 250 2.06 1.88 2.73
CA LEU A 250 0.75 1.38 2.34
C LEU A 250 -0.13 2.50 1.82
N ARG A 251 0.12 3.77 2.19
CA ARG A 251 -0.66 4.91 1.73
C ARG A 251 -0.41 5.19 0.25
N TYR A 252 -1.46 5.62 -0.44
CA TYR A 252 -1.41 6.17 -1.79
C TYR A 252 -2.14 7.52 -1.77
N GLN A 253 -1.82 8.39 -2.72
CA GLN A 253 -2.18 9.82 -2.65
C GLN A 253 -3.70 10.05 -2.52
N GLU A 254 -4.51 9.23 -3.17
CA GLU A 254 -5.96 9.38 -3.26
C GLU A 254 -6.76 8.62 -2.19
N MET A 255 -6.08 7.99 -1.23
CA MET A 255 -6.68 7.06 -0.26
C MET A 255 -7.87 7.66 0.51
N GLU A 256 -7.78 8.94 0.88
CA GLU A 256 -8.81 9.65 1.65
C GLU A 256 -9.69 10.55 0.75
N MET A 257 -9.35 10.71 -0.54
CA MET A 257 -10.02 11.67 -1.42
C MET A 257 -11.51 11.33 -1.61
N ARG A 258 -11.83 10.03 -1.76
CA ARG A 258 -13.21 9.62 -1.98
C ARG A 258 -14.08 9.92 -0.76
N GLU A 259 -13.62 9.62 0.44
CA GLU A 259 -14.35 9.90 1.68
C GLU A 259 -14.62 11.41 1.86
N LEU A 260 -13.62 12.24 1.56
CA LEU A 260 -13.75 13.71 1.58
C LEU A 260 -14.74 14.23 0.54
N ALA A 261 -14.84 13.58 -0.63
CA ALA A 261 -15.76 13.96 -1.70
C ALA A 261 -17.23 13.54 -1.44
N ILE A 262 -17.46 12.57 -0.54
CA ILE A 262 -18.82 12.16 -0.17
C ILE A 262 -19.43 13.27 0.69
N ALA A 263 -20.58 13.80 0.25
CA ALA A 263 -21.35 14.79 0.99
C ALA A 263 -21.75 14.26 2.38
N GLU A 264 -21.69 15.13 3.38
CA GLU A 264 -22.23 14.84 4.71
C GLU A 264 -23.74 14.60 4.67
N ALA A 265 -24.23 13.79 5.60
CA ALA A 265 -25.67 13.61 5.78
C ALA A 265 -26.34 14.95 6.08
N TYR A 266 -27.52 15.17 5.49
CA TYR A 266 -28.30 16.36 5.79
C TYR A 266 -28.83 16.31 7.23
N GLU A 267 -29.08 17.46 7.83
CA GLU A 267 -29.49 17.57 9.23
C GLU A 267 -30.65 16.61 9.56
N ASN A 268 -30.51 15.85 10.64
CA ASN A 268 -31.48 14.89 11.14
C ASN A 268 -31.87 13.74 10.18
N THR A 269 -31.16 13.54 9.07
CA THR A 269 -31.37 12.39 8.16
C THR A 269 -30.62 11.14 8.62
N PHE A 270 -31.06 9.97 8.17
CA PHE A 270 -30.51 8.63 8.49
C PHE A 270 -30.53 8.21 9.96
N ARG A 271 -30.88 9.08 10.91
CA ARG A 271 -30.95 8.76 12.35
C ARG A 271 -31.87 7.58 12.66
N TRP A 272 -32.93 7.40 11.86
CA TRP A 272 -33.87 6.28 11.96
C TRP A 272 -33.18 4.91 11.93
N ILE A 273 -32.03 4.75 11.29
CA ILE A 273 -31.35 3.43 11.21
C ILE A 273 -30.73 3.00 12.55
N LEU A 274 -30.51 3.95 13.48
CA LEU A 274 -29.86 3.73 14.77
C LEU A 274 -30.76 4.02 15.99
N GLU A 275 -31.84 4.79 15.81
CA GLU A 275 -32.67 5.32 16.92
C GLU A 275 -33.98 4.56 17.16
N THR A 276 -34.65 4.04 16.13
CA THR A 276 -36.05 3.62 16.29
C THR A 276 -36.21 2.12 16.60
N ASP A 277 -37.06 1.84 17.60
CA ASP A 277 -37.81 0.58 17.77
C ASP A 277 -39.29 0.79 17.32
N ASP A 278 -39.52 1.77 16.44
CA ASP A 278 -40.85 2.32 16.14
C ASP A 278 -41.66 1.38 15.24
N VAL A 279 -42.92 1.14 15.61
CA VAL A 279 -43.84 0.14 15.02
C VAL A 279 -44.21 0.48 13.57
N HIS A 280 -43.96 1.71 13.15
CA HIS A 280 -44.32 2.23 11.82
C HIS A 280 -43.19 2.16 10.77
N HIS A 281 -41.96 1.92 11.18
CA HIS A 281 -40.85 1.74 10.26
C HIS A 281 -40.62 0.25 10.01
N ARG A 282 -40.36 -0.14 8.76
CA ARG A 282 -39.93 -1.52 8.46
C ARG A 282 -38.66 -1.81 9.28
N ASP A 283 -38.58 -2.98 9.89
CA ASP A 283 -37.44 -3.36 10.70
C ASP A 283 -36.19 -3.51 9.82
N THR A 284 -35.25 -2.57 9.96
CA THR A 284 -33.98 -2.57 9.22
C THR A 284 -33.03 -3.62 9.77
N LYS A 285 -33.22 -4.08 11.02
CA LYS A 285 -32.32 -4.98 11.75
C LYS A 285 -30.89 -4.47 11.88
N PHE A 286 -30.58 -3.23 11.53
CA PHE A 286 -29.22 -2.71 11.54
C PHE A 286 -28.71 -2.52 12.98
N LYS A 287 -29.49 -1.84 13.82
CA LYS A 287 -29.20 -1.67 15.25
C LYS A 287 -29.01 -3.01 15.96
N GLU A 288 -29.89 -3.99 15.68
CA GLU A 288 -29.77 -5.35 16.21
C GLU A 288 -28.51 -6.03 15.70
N TRP A 289 -28.23 -5.91 14.39
CA TRP A 289 -27.03 -6.44 13.77
C TRP A 289 -25.77 -5.93 14.46
N LEU A 290 -25.64 -4.62 14.72
CA LEU A 290 -24.46 -4.01 15.37
C LEU A 290 -24.13 -4.65 16.73
N SER A 291 -25.13 -5.08 17.48
CA SER A 291 -24.96 -5.64 18.83
C SER A 291 -24.98 -7.18 18.86
N SER A 292 -25.48 -7.83 17.81
CA SER A 292 -25.58 -9.29 17.69
C SER A 292 -24.25 -9.97 17.30
N GLU A 293 -24.25 -11.30 17.20
CA GLU A 293 -23.13 -12.06 16.62
C GLU A 293 -23.21 -12.25 15.10
N SER A 294 -24.24 -11.70 14.43
CA SER A 294 -24.30 -11.73 12.96
C SER A 294 -23.15 -10.91 12.36
N GLN A 295 -22.45 -11.47 11.38
CA GLN A 295 -21.18 -10.91 10.90
C GLN A 295 -21.30 -10.05 9.66
N LEU A 296 -22.34 -10.23 8.83
CA LEU A 296 -22.49 -9.52 7.56
C LEU A 296 -23.78 -8.71 7.56
N TYR A 297 -23.72 -7.49 7.03
CA TYR A 297 -24.87 -6.67 6.73
C TYR A 297 -24.73 -6.06 5.34
N TRP A 298 -25.82 -6.06 4.56
CA TRP A 298 -25.80 -5.56 3.19
C TRP A 298 -26.77 -4.39 2.99
N ILE A 299 -26.22 -3.23 2.63
CA ILE A 299 -26.98 -2.05 2.23
C ILE A 299 -27.05 -2.02 0.71
N THR A 300 -28.23 -2.24 0.15
CA THR A 300 -28.46 -2.19 -1.30
C THR A 300 -29.36 -1.03 -1.67
N GLY A 301 -29.31 -0.62 -2.94
CA GLY A 301 -30.24 0.38 -3.45
C GLY A 301 -29.84 1.03 -4.77
N LYS A 302 -30.77 1.82 -5.29
CA LYS A 302 -30.62 2.53 -6.58
C LYS A 302 -29.42 3.49 -6.59
N ALA A 303 -28.96 3.85 -7.79
CA ALA A 303 -28.00 4.94 -7.95
C ALA A 303 -28.59 6.24 -7.38
N GLY A 304 -27.77 7.04 -6.69
CA GLY A 304 -28.21 8.31 -6.12
C GLY A 304 -29.15 8.23 -4.91
N SER A 305 -29.43 7.04 -4.35
CA SER A 305 -30.29 6.89 -3.15
C SER A 305 -29.64 7.31 -1.82
N GLY A 306 -28.33 7.63 -1.83
CA GLY A 306 -27.60 8.07 -0.64
C GLY A 306 -26.79 7.00 0.08
N LYS A 307 -26.52 5.84 -0.54
CA LYS A 307 -25.74 4.74 0.07
C LYS A 307 -24.38 5.19 0.62
N SER A 308 -23.56 5.87 -0.18
CA SER A 308 -22.24 6.35 0.25
C SER A 308 -22.34 7.37 1.40
N THR A 309 -23.34 8.25 1.37
CA THR A 309 -23.60 9.20 2.46
C THR A 309 -24.00 8.48 3.74
N LEU A 310 -24.85 7.46 3.65
CA LEU A 310 -25.20 6.61 4.79
C LEU A 310 -23.99 5.83 5.32
N MET A 311 -23.19 5.23 4.44
CA MET A 311 -21.97 4.51 4.83
C MET A 311 -20.98 5.43 5.54
N LYS A 312 -20.82 6.68 5.07
CA LYS A 312 -20.00 7.69 5.73
C LYS A 312 -20.57 8.10 7.10
N PHE A 313 -21.88 8.33 7.18
CA PHE A 313 -22.58 8.62 8.44
C PHE A 313 -22.38 7.50 9.49
N LEU A 314 -22.31 6.24 9.06
CA LEU A 314 -22.14 5.08 9.94
C LEU A 314 -20.67 4.75 10.26
N GLY A 315 -19.79 4.90 9.28
CA GLY A 315 -18.44 4.32 9.26
C GLY A 315 -17.32 5.28 9.64
N ARG A 316 -17.62 6.56 9.91
CA ARG A 316 -16.62 7.56 10.28
C ARG A 316 -15.92 7.19 11.59
N LEU A 317 -14.58 7.12 11.56
CA LEU A 317 -13.76 6.56 12.64
C LEU A 317 -13.46 7.57 13.77
N ASP A 318 -13.60 8.87 13.50
CA ASP A 318 -13.31 9.99 14.40
C ASP A 318 -14.43 10.27 15.42
N GLY A 319 -15.67 9.87 15.14
CA GLY A 319 -16.82 10.09 16.03
C GLY A 319 -17.42 11.50 15.92
N ASP A 320 -17.09 12.27 14.88
CA ASP A 320 -17.49 13.69 14.77
C ASP A 320 -18.95 13.91 14.39
N THR A 321 -19.75 12.84 14.23
CA THR A 321 -21.17 12.95 13.88
C THR A 321 -22.00 12.13 14.86
N ASP A 322 -23.22 12.60 15.15
CA ASP A 322 -24.16 11.89 16.03
C ASP A 322 -24.38 10.41 15.61
N GLY A 323 -24.33 10.15 14.30
CA GLY A 323 -24.47 8.82 13.70
C GLY A 323 -23.30 7.89 14.00
N SER A 324 -22.08 8.33 13.68
CA SER A 324 -20.87 7.51 13.88
C SER A 324 -20.65 7.20 15.36
N ASP A 325 -20.95 8.15 16.24
CA ASP A 325 -20.88 7.96 17.70
C ASP A 325 -21.89 6.92 18.22
N LEU A 326 -23.13 6.96 17.75
CA LEU A 326 -24.15 6.00 18.15
C LEU A 326 -23.87 4.60 17.58
N CYS A 327 -23.45 4.51 16.32
CA CYS A 327 -22.99 3.26 15.69
C CYS A 327 -21.85 2.62 16.50
N ARG A 328 -20.83 3.42 16.84
CA ARG A 328 -19.69 2.98 17.65
C ARG A 328 -20.10 2.53 19.04
N ARG A 329 -21.10 3.15 19.67
CA ARG A 329 -21.65 2.70 20.97
C ARG A 329 -22.27 1.30 20.91
N TYR A 330 -23.05 1.00 19.86
CA TYR A 330 -23.60 -0.35 19.69
C TYR A 330 -22.50 -1.38 19.41
N LEU A 331 -21.53 -1.05 18.55
CA LEU A 331 -20.37 -1.94 18.29
C LEU A 331 -19.54 -2.18 19.55
N LYS A 332 -19.40 -1.18 20.45
CA LYS A 332 -18.78 -1.38 21.77
C LYS A 332 -19.55 -2.35 22.66
N THR A 333 -20.87 -2.44 22.50
CA THR A 333 -21.70 -3.42 23.22
C THR A 333 -21.38 -4.84 22.74
N TRP A 334 -21.31 -5.05 21.42
CA TRP A 334 -20.83 -6.31 20.85
C TRP A 334 -19.38 -6.62 21.26
N ALA A 335 -18.53 -5.60 21.35
CA ALA A 335 -17.13 -5.72 21.77
C ALA A 335 -16.89 -5.73 23.28
N ALA A 336 -17.94 -5.79 24.11
CA ALA A 336 -17.79 -5.77 25.57
C ALA A 336 -16.96 -6.95 26.11
N SER A 337 -16.95 -8.09 25.42
CA SER A 337 -16.17 -9.28 25.78
C SER A 337 -14.76 -9.31 25.16
N ALA A 338 -14.38 -8.27 24.41
CA ALA A 338 -13.12 -8.19 23.68
C ALA A 338 -12.18 -7.17 24.34
N ASP A 339 -10.88 -7.37 24.18
CA ASP A 339 -9.88 -6.44 24.74
C ASP A 339 -9.85 -5.12 23.93
N LYS A 340 -10.33 -5.17 22.68
CA LYS A 340 -10.30 -4.05 21.75
C LYS A 340 -11.36 -4.15 20.66
N LEU A 341 -11.88 -3.00 20.23
CA LEU A 341 -12.65 -2.84 19.00
C LEU A 341 -11.78 -2.11 17.97
N VAL A 342 -11.62 -2.69 16.78
CA VAL A 342 -10.89 -2.09 15.65
C VAL A 342 -11.87 -1.84 14.51
N LEU A 343 -11.87 -0.63 13.97
CA LEU A 343 -12.82 -0.19 12.94
C LEU A 343 -12.06 0.24 11.68
N ALA A 344 -12.50 -0.17 10.49
CA ALA A 344 -11.94 0.37 9.26
C ALA A 344 -13.02 0.61 8.22
N SER A 345 -12.91 1.71 7.49
CA SER A 345 -13.81 2.08 6.39
C SER A 345 -13.05 2.15 5.07
N TYR A 346 -13.76 1.93 3.97
CA TYR A 346 -13.27 2.21 2.62
C TYR A 346 -14.43 2.49 1.68
N TYR A 347 -14.20 3.35 0.69
CA TYR A 347 -15.21 3.79 -0.27
C TYR A 347 -14.65 3.63 -1.69
N LEU A 348 -15.15 2.63 -2.41
CA LEU A 348 -14.79 2.38 -3.81
C LEU A 348 -15.34 3.50 -4.71
N TRP A 349 -14.63 3.79 -5.80
CA TRP A 349 -15.03 4.82 -6.73
C TRP A 349 -14.51 4.55 -8.14
N ALA A 350 -15.37 4.04 -9.02
CA ALA A 350 -14.99 3.70 -10.40
C ALA A 350 -14.64 4.94 -11.24
N ALA A 351 -15.20 6.11 -10.90
CA ALA A 351 -14.83 7.37 -11.54
C ALA A 351 -13.55 7.99 -10.92
N GLY A 352 -12.92 7.33 -9.95
CA GLY A 352 -11.62 7.73 -9.40
C GLY A 352 -10.45 7.24 -10.25
N SER A 353 -9.23 7.28 -9.68
CA SER A 353 -8.10 6.59 -10.28
C SER A 353 -8.23 5.07 -10.12
N SER A 354 -7.61 4.30 -11.00
CA SER A 354 -7.68 2.83 -10.99
C SER A 354 -7.33 2.21 -9.63
N ILE A 355 -6.42 2.82 -8.86
CA ILE A 355 -6.08 2.34 -7.51
C ILE A 355 -7.27 2.41 -6.55
N VAL A 356 -8.10 3.46 -6.61
CA VAL A 356 -9.27 3.67 -5.73
C VAL A 356 -10.41 2.70 -6.06
N ALA A 357 -10.48 2.22 -7.30
CA ALA A 357 -11.46 1.24 -7.75
C ALA A 357 -10.91 -0.20 -7.73
N SER A 358 -9.75 -0.45 -7.11
CA SER A 358 -9.07 -1.75 -7.13
C SER A 358 -9.08 -2.48 -5.79
N GLN A 359 -8.83 -3.80 -5.84
CA GLN A 359 -8.58 -4.62 -4.65
C GLN A 359 -7.32 -4.18 -3.90
N GLU A 360 -6.30 -3.76 -4.63
CA GLU A 360 -5.07 -3.27 -4.01
C GLU A 360 -5.34 -2.04 -3.15
N GLY A 361 -6.06 -1.04 -3.69
CA GLY A 361 -6.40 0.17 -2.95
C GLY A 361 -7.23 -0.12 -1.70
N LEU A 362 -8.28 -0.96 -1.85
CA LEU A 362 -9.11 -1.41 -0.73
C LEU A 362 -8.27 -2.07 0.37
N PHE A 363 -7.45 -3.08 0.03
CA PHE A 363 -6.70 -3.83 1.04
C PHE A 363 -5.63 -2.99 1.71
N ARG A 364 -4.95 -2.13 0.96
CA ARG A 364 -3.96 -1.19 1.53
C ARG A 364 -4.62 -0.22 2.51
N ALA A 365 -5.76 0.37 2.16
CA ALA A 365 -6.47 1.28 3.05
C ALA A 365 -6.97 0.59 4.34
N LEU A 366 -7.54 -0.62 4.22
CA LEU A 366 -7.95 -1.39 5.39
C LEU A 366 -6.73 -1.75 6.27
N LEU A 367 -5.61 -2.16 5.67
CA LEU A 367 -4.37 -2.45 6.40
C LEU A 367 -3.84 -1.21 7.15
N VAL A 368 -3.85 -0.03 6.52
CA VAL A 368 -3.48 1.24 7.18
C VAL A 368 -4.34 1.45 8.42
N HIS A 369 -5.66 1.38 8.29
CA HIS A 369 -6.58 1.56 9.43
C HIS A 369 -6.35 0.53 10.55
N LEU A 370 -6.11 -0.74 10.21
CA LEU A 370 -5.82 -1.80 11.18
C LEU A 370 -4.50 -1.56 11.91
N PHE A 371 -3.44 -1.21 11.18
CA PHE A 371 -2.10 -1.01 11.70
C PHE A 371 -1.98 0.28 12.52
N GLU A 372 -2.64 1.36 12.15
CA GLU A 372 -2.67 2.59 12.96
C GLU A 372 -3.34 2.37 14.31
N GLN A 373 -4.43 1.60 14.32
CA GLN A 373 -5.09 1.27 15.58
C GLN A 373 -4.30 0.24 16.39
N SER A 374 -3.64 -0.73 15.76
CA SER A 374 -2.89 -1.78 16.45
C SER A 374 -1.49 -2.04 15.88
N PRO A 375 -0.53 -1.09 16.04
CA PRO A 375 0.81 -1.22 15.42
C PRO A 375 1.58 -2.47 15.87
N ARG A 376 1.30 -2.96 17.07
CA ARG A 376 1.90 -4.16 17.68
C ARG A 376 1.79 -5.44 16.85
N ILE A 377 0.83 -5.54 15.91
CA ILE A 377 0.68 -6.72 15.06
C ILE A 377 1.61 -6.69 13.84
N ILE A 378 2.13 -5.51 13.45
CA ILE A 378 2.98 -5.31 12.27
C ILE A 378 4.18 -6.27 12.25
N PRO A 379 4.95 -6.45 13.34
CA PRO A 379 6.11 -7.35 13.33
C PRO A 379 5.77 -8.79 12.93
N ARG A 380 4.56 -9.23 13.26
CA ARG A 380 4.09 -10.58 12.94
C ARG A 380 3.46 -10.66 11.56
N VAL A 381 2.66 -9.65 11.22
CA VAL A 381 1.88 -9.64 9.99
C VAL A 381 2.78 -9.28 8.81
N ALA A 382 3.60 -8.23 8.91
CA ALA A 382 4.56 -7.77 7.89
C ALA A 382 6.00 -8.13 8.29
N ALA A 383 6.24 -9.40 8.64
CA ALA A 383 7.48 -9.82 9.28
C ALA A 383 8.75 -9.58 8.44
N LEU A 384 8.65 -9.67 7.11
CA LEU A 384 9.79 -9.46 6.20
C LEU A 384 10.16 -7.98 6.14
N GLU A 385 9.16 -7.11 5.93
CA GLU A 385 9.34 -5.67 5.85
C GLU A 385 9.79 -5.11 7.22
N TRP A 386 9.24 -5.65 8.31
CA TRP A 386 9.66 -5.35 9.67
C TRP A 386 11.13 -5.72 9.92
N GLU A 387 11.55 -6.91 9.51
CA GLU A 387 12.93 -7.37 9.66
C GLU A 387 13.91 -6.49 8.87
N GLU A 388 13.59 -6.19 7.60
CA GLU A 388 14.41 -5.34 6.74
C GLU A 388 14.60 -3.95 7.38
N TYR A 389 13.52 -3.34 7.88
CA TYR A 389 13.61 -2.05 8.57
C TYR A 389 14.40 -2.14 9.88
N CYS A 390 14.21 -3.18 10.70
CA CYS A 390 14.97 -3.30 11.94
C CYS A 390 16.48 -3.44 11.70
N ILE A 391 16.88 -4.15 10.65
CA ILE A 391 18.29 -4.37 10.33
C ILE A 391 18.91 -3.12 9.69
N PHE A 392 18.20 -2.48 8.75
CA PHE A 392 18.77 -1.47 7.86
C PHE A 392 18.14 -0.08 7.96
N ASN A 393 17.18 0.14 8.87
CA ASN A 393 16.37 1.37 9.01
C ASN A 393 15.78 1.86 7.68
N GLN A 394 15.54 0.92 6.78
CA GLN A 394 14.95 1.14 5.46
C GLN A 394 14.31 -0.18 5.04
N TYR A 395 13.20 -0.10 4.33
CA TYR A 395 12.71 -1.19 3.48
C TYR A 395 12.30 -0.57 2.15
N THR A 396 12.38 -1.37 1.10
CA THR A 396 12.22 -0.86 -0.26
C THR A 396 10.74 -0.69 -0.64
N ARG A 397 9.91 -1.70 -0.36
CA ARG A 397 8.44 -1.69 -0.46
C ARG A 397 7.89 -3.05 -0.04
N PHE A 398 6.58 -3.12 0.19
CA PHE A 398 5.89 -4.41 0.23
C PHE A 398 6.08 -5.16 -1.09
N ASP A 399 6.69 -6.35 -1.04
CA ASP A 399 6.93 -7.15 -2.23
C ASP A 399 5.73 -8.04 -2.55
N THR A 400 4.86 -7.52 -3.41
CA THR A 400 3.64 -8.21 -3.85
C THR A 400 3.90 -9.45 -4.70
N ARG A 401 5.14 -9.69 -5.16
CA ARG A 401 5.52 -10.92 -5.88
C ARG A 401 5.49 -12.14 -4.98
N HIS A 402 5.80 -11.95 -3.69
CA HIS A 402 5.87 -13.03 -2.72
C HIS A 402 4.63 -13.09 -1.83
N ARG A 403 3.97 -11.94 -1.60
CA ARG A 403 2.75 -11.91 -0.78
C ARG A 403 1.77 -10.84 -1.22
N LYS A 404 0.57 -11.26 -1.61
CA LYS A 404 -0.52 -10.36 -1.98
C LYS A 404 -1.08 -9.64 -0.75
N PHE A 405 -1.55 -8.40 -0.94
CA PHE A 405 -2.21 -7.64 0.13
C PHE A 405 -3.46 -8.33 0.69
N GLU A 406 -4.17 -9.12 -0.10
CA GLU A 406 -5.28 -9.96 0.36
C GLU A 406 -4.86 -10.90 1.51
N VAL A 407 -3.72 -11.57 1.34
CA VAL A 407 -3.16 -12.49 2.34
C VAL A 407 -2.70 -11.70 3.57
N LEU A 408 -2.07 -10.53 3.35
CA LEU A 408 -1.62 -9.67 4.43
C LEU A 408 -2.79 -9.15 5.28
N LEU A 409 -3.89 -8.74 4.65
CA LEU A 409 -5.12 -8.31 5.32
C LEU A 409 -5.75 -9.45 6.11
N HIS A 410 -5.86 -10.64 5.51
CA HIS A 410 -6.37 -11.82 6.19
C HIS A 410 -5.55 -12.14 7.45
N ASP A 411 -4.21 -12.12 7.34
CA ASP A 411 -3.32 -12.38 8.48
C ASP A 411 -3.35 -11.27 9.53
N ALA A 412 -3.56 -10.01 9.13
CA ALA A 412 -3.78 -8.89 10.04
C ALA A 412 -5.05 -9.10 10.89
N VAL A 413 -6.17 -9.40 10.23
CA VAL A 413 -7.44 -9.68 10.92
C VAL A 413 -7.31 -10.90 11.81
N LYS A 414 -6.64 -11.96 11.34
CA LYS A 414 -6.39 -13.17 12.12
C LYS A 414 -5.56 -12.87 13.37
N ALA A 415 -4.50 -12.08 13.26
CA ALA A 415 -3.68 -11.67 14.40
C ALA A 415 -4.50 -10.86 15.42
N LEU A 416 -5.31 -9.90 14.94
CA LEU A 416 -6.21 -9.11 15.80
C LEU A 416 -7.21 -9.99 16.55
N VAL A 417 -7.90 -10.88 15.85
CA VAL A 417 -8.95 -11.72 16.43
C VAL A 417 -8.37 -12.76 17.39
N GLN A 418 -7.31 -13.47 16.97
CA GLN A 418 -6.85 -14.66 17.69
C GLN A 418 -5.82 -14.35 18.79
N GLN A 419 -5.01 -13.31 18.63
CA GLN A 419 -3.90 -13.01 19.55
C GLN A 419 -4.22 -11.79 20.41
N GLU A 420 -4.73 -10.73 19.78
CA GLU A 420 -5.08 -9.49 20.49
C GLU A 420 -6.51 -9.50 21.06
N LYS A 421 -7.24 -10.61 20.89
CA LYS A 421 -8.64 -10.79 21.30
C LYS A 421 -9.52 -9.59 20.93
N ALA A 422 -9.24 -9.01 19.77
CA ALA A 422 -9.94 -7.86 19.25
C ALA A 422 -11.17 -8.31 18.46
N LYS A 423 -12.19 -7.47 18.44
CA LYS A 423 -13.29 -7.55 17.48
C LYS A 423 -13.06 -6.51 16.39
N VAL A 424 -13.24 -6.90 15.14
CA VAL A 424 -12.95 -6.06 13.96
C VAL A 424 -14.26 -5.74 13.24
N CYS A 425 -14.48 -4.49 12.84
CA CYS A 425 -15.64 -4.10 12.03
C CYS A 425 -15.21 -3.32 10.79
N PHE A 426 -15.68 -3.75 9.63
CA PHE A 426 -15.44 -3.10 8.35
C PHE A 426 -16.70 -2.44 7.78
N PHE A 427 -16.53 -1.25 7.22
CA PHE A 427 -17.52 -0.55 6.40
C PHE A 427 -16.95 -0.38 4.99
N ILE A 428 -17.49 -1.12 4.02
CA ILE A 428 -16.98 -1.11 2.63
C ILE A 428 -18.10 -0.64 1.71
N ASP A 429 -17.98 0.59 1.21
CA ASP A 429 -18.97 1.20 0.33
C ASP A 429 -18.65 0.95 -1.15
N GLY A 430 -19.69 0.66 -1.93
CA GLY A 430 -19.64 0.64 -3.39
C GLY A 430 -18.99 -0.61 -3.99
N LEU A 431 -19.35 -1.82 -3.55
CA LEU A 431 -18.77 -3.04 -4.15
C LEU A 431 -19.02 -3.14 -5.67
N ASP A 432 -20.09 -2.53 -6.18
CA ASP A 432 -20.39 -2.42 -7.62
C ASP A 432 -19.48 -1.44 -8.38
N GLU A 433 -18.72 -0.62 -7.67
CA GLU A 433 -17.75 0.34 -8.22
C GLU A 433 -16.33 -0.28 -8.31
N TYR A 434 -16.18 -1.58 -8.03
CA TYR A 434 -14.94 -2.32 -8.20
C TYR A 434 -14.72 -2.67 -9.69
N GLU A 435 -13.56 -2.30 -10.23
CA GLU A 435 -13.23 -2.52 -11.66
C GLU A 435 -12.88 -3.97 -12.02
N GLY A 436 -12.61 -4.84 -11.04
CA GLY A 436 -12.26 -6.25 -11.28
C GLY A 436 -13.44 -7.22 -11.18
N ASP A 437 -13.15 -8.50 -10.96
CA ASP A 437 -14.19 -9.55 -10.82
C ASP A 437 -14.87 -9.49 -9.44
N PRO A 438 -16.17 -9.16 -9.35
CA PRO A 438 -16.89 -9.09 -8.08
C PRO A 438 -16.84 -10.40 -7.27
N ASN A 439 -16.74 -11.56 -7.94
CA ASN A 439 -16.67 -12.85 -7.24
C ASN A 439 -15.38 -12.99 -6.41
N SER A 440 -14.27 -12.44 -6.89
CA SER A 440 -13.00 -12.41 -6.15
C SER A 440 -13.13 -11.60 -4.86
N LEU A 441 -13.82 -10.45 -4.91
CA LEU A 441 -14.07 -9.62 -3.74
C LEU A 441 -15.02 -10.30 -2.74
N ILE A 442 -16.09 -10.92 -3.23
CA ILE A 442 -17.02 -11.72 -2.43
C ILE A 442 -16.28 -12.87 -1.73
N ALA A 443 -15.43 -13.61 -2.46
CA ALA A 443 -14.63 -14.70 -1.89
C ALA A 443 -13.69 -14.21 -0.78
N THR A 444 -13.08 -13.04 -0.96
CA THR A 444 -12.24 -12.40 0.07
C THR A 444 -13.05 -12.09 1.32
N ILE A 445 -14.21 -11.43 1.17
CA ILE A 445 -15.13 -11.10 2.28
C ILE A 445 -15.53 -12.38 3.03
N GLN A 446 -15.96 -13.42 2.30
CA GLN A 446 -16.33 -14.70 2.89
C GLN A 446 -15.17 -15.37 3.64
N ASN A 447 -13.94 -15.27 3.13
CA ASN A 447 -12.76 -15.80 3.82
C ASN A 447 -12.46 -15.04 5.12
N LEU A 448 -12.62 -13.71 5.13
CA LEU A 448 -12.49 -12.92 6.35
C LEU A 448 -13.56 -13.30 7.39
N LEU A 449 -14.81 -13.48 6.98
CA LEU A 449 -15.91 -13.87 7.88
C LEU A 449 -15.63 -15.18 8.64
N LYS A 450 -14.93 -16.15 8.01
CA LYS A 450 -14.53 -17.44 8.64
C LYS A 450 -13.61 -17.27 9.86
N LEU A 451 -12.95 -16.14 10.03
CA LEU A 451 -12.06 -15.89 11.17
C LEU A 451 -12.84 -15.70 12.49
N GLY A 452 -14.14 -15.41 12.43
CA GLY A 452 -14.96 -15.07 13.58
C GLY A 452 -14.61 -13.70 14.18
N ASN A 453 -15.40 -13.19 15.13
CA ASN A 453 -15.18 -11.90 15.80
C ASN A 453 -14.98 -10.71 14.84
N ILE A 454 -15.57 -10.83 13.65
CA ILE A 454 -15.54 -9.81 12.60
C ILE A 454 -16.96 -9.46 12.18
N LYS A 455 -17.20 -8.17 11.99
CA LYS A 455 -18.38 -7.61 11.32
C LYS A 455 -17.97 -6.92 10.04
N ILE A 456 -18.79 -7.05 9.00
CA ILE A 456 -18.59 -6.40 7.71
C ILE A 456 -19.95 -5.84 7.29
N CYS A 457 -20.03 -4.52 7.15
CA CYS A 457 -21.13 -3.84 6.49
C CYS A 457 -20.66 -3.47 5.08
N VAL A 458 -21.37 -3.96 4.07
CA VAL A 458 -21.08 -3.68 2.66
C VAL A 458 -22.23 -2.92 2.03
N SER A 459 -21.92 -2.04 1.08
CA SER A 459 -22.93 -1.42 0.21
C SER A 459 -22.71 -1.80 -1.25
N SER A 460 -23.80 -1.95 -2.00
CA SER A 460 -23.73 -2.11 -3.46
C SER A 460 -25.04 -1.74 -4.16
N ARG A 461 -25.04 -1.74 -5.49
CA ARG A 461 -26.27 -1.91 -6.30
C ARG A 461 -26.82 -3.34 -6.18
N PRO A 462 -28.12 -3.55 -6.46
CA PRO A 462 -28.76 -4.87 -6.50
C PRO A 462 -28.38 -5.63 -7.78
N TRP A 463 -27.09 -5.88 -7.98
CA TRP A 463 -26.62 -6.76 -9.04
C TRP A 463 -26.78 -8.21 -8.60
N LEU A 464 -27.14 -9.09 -9.53
CA LEU A 464 -27.40 -10.51 -9.26
C LEU A 464 -26.27 -11.19 -8.48
N VAL A 465 -25.01 -10.87 -8.79
CA VAL A 465 -23.84 -11.43 -8.11
C VAL A 465 -23.79 -11.11 -6.61
N PHE A 466 -24.26 -9.92 -6.19
CA PHE A 466 -24.32 -9.52 -4.79
C PHE A 466 -25.60 -10.02 -4.12
N GLU A 467 -26.71 -10.08 -4.85
CA GLU A 467 -27.94 -10.72 -4.38
C GLU A 467 -27.69 -12.19 -4.02
N ASP A 468 -27.13 -12.96 -4.96
CA ASP A 468 -26.81 -14.38 -4.77
C ASP A 468 -25.87 -14.59 -3.57
N ALA A 469 -24.94 -13.66 -3.33
CA ALA A 469 -23.97 -13.76 -2.26
C ALA A 469 -24.48 -13.31 -0.88
N PHE A 470 -25.32 -12.28 -0.81
CA PHE A 470 -25.59 -11.54 0.43
C PHE A 470 -27.06 -11.50 0.86
N LEU A 471 -28.01 -11.94 0.03
CA LEU A 471 -29.45 -11.85 0.33
C LEU A 471 -29.86 -12.59 1.62
N GLN A 472 -29.11 -13.62 2.01
CA GLN A 472 -29.35 -14.38 3.26
C GLN A 472 -28.90 -13.62 4.52
N ALA A 473 -28.06 -12.59 4.39
CA ALA A 473 -27.67 -11.73 5.50
C ALA A 473 -28.75 -10.67 5.76
N PRO A 474 -28.82 -10.09 6.99
CA PRO A 474 -29.60 -8.89 7.24
C PRO A 474 -29.26 -7.81 6.21
N ASN A 475 -30.29 -7.26 5.58
CA ASN A 475 -30.12 -6.32 4.48
C ASN A 475 -31.21 -5.24 4.47
N LEU A 476 -30.86 -4.14 3.82
CA LEU A 476 -31.70 -2.94 3.68
C LEU A 476 -31.69 -2.50 2.23
N LEU A 477 -32.87 -2.35 1.64
CA LEU A 477 -33.05 -1.65 0.37
C LEU A 477 -33.30 -0.16 0.62
N LEU A 478 -32.23 0.65 0.52
CA LEU A 478 -32.20 2.01 1.07
C LEU A 478 -33.34 2.91 0.57
N GLN A 479 -33.68 2.87 -0.73
CA GLN A 479 -34.72 3.75 -1.28
C GLN A 479 -36.12 3.54 -0.66
N ASP A 480 -36.37 2.40 -0.03
CA ASP A 480 -37.65 2.13 0.64
C ASP A 480 -37.77 2.86 1.99
N TYR A 481 -36.69 3.47 2.48
CA TYR A 481 -36.58 4.06 3.82
C TYR A 481 -36.22 5.55 3.78
N THR A 482 -35.81 6.09 2.63
CA THR A 482 -35.38 7.49 2.50
C THR A 482 -36.55 8.47 2.39
N GLN A 483 -37.79 8.01 2.23
CA GLN A 483 -38.94 8.89 2.02
C GLN A 483 -39.14 9.94 3.13
N PRO A 484 -39.07 9.61 4.44
CA PRO A 484 -39.22 10.62 5.50
C PRO A 484 -38.10 11.66 5.48
N ASP A 485 -36.87 11.22 5.23
CA ASP A 485 -35.69 12.11 5.15
C ASP A 485 -35.78 13.03 3.93
N ILE A 486 -36.25 12.51 2.78
CA ILE A 486 -36.51 13.30 1.58
C ILE A 486 -37.58 14.34 1.84
N LEU A 487 -38.68 13.97 2.50
CA LEU A 487 -39.74 14.89 2.87
C LEU A 487 -39.21 16.03 3.75
N HIS A 488 -38.41 15.68 4.76
CA HIS A 488 -37.75 16.65 5.63
C HIS A 488 -36.85 17.60 4.84
N TYR A 489 -35.99 17.06 3.97
CA TYR A 489 -35.08 17.85 3.14
C TYR A 489 -35.82 18.79 2.17
N VAL A 490 -36.81 18.28 1.43
CA VAL A 490 -37.58 19.10 0.47
C VAL A 490 -38.32 20.21 1.22
N GLY A 491 -38.99 19.86 2.32
CA GLY A 491 -39.72 20.81 3.14
C GLY A 491 -38.83 21.90 3.72
N SER A 492 -37.66 21.55 4.24
CA SER A 492 -36.71 22.53 4.81
C SER A 492 -36.13 23.45 3.74
N GLN A 493 -35.71 22.92 2.60
CA GLN A 493 -35.13 23.71 1.50
C GLN A 493 -36.15 24.67 0.89
N LEU A 494 -37.37 24.20 0.63
CA LEU A 494 -38.41 25.04 0.03
C LEU A 494 -38.86 26.13 1.01
N LYS A 495 -39.08 25.82 2.29
CA LYS A 495 -39.53 26.80 3.30
C LYS A 495 -38.51 27.92 3.56
N GLN A 496 -37.23 27.70 3.30
CA GLN A 496 -36.20 28.75 3.37
C GLN A 496 -36.31 29.78 2.24
N ASN A 497 -37.02 29.47 1.15
CA ASN A 497 -37.18 30.37 0.02
C ASN A 497 -38.39 31.30 0.22
N GLU A 498 -38.19 32.61 0.06
CA GLU A 498 -39.27 33.59 0.23
C GLU A 498 -40.41 33.40 -0.77
N GLY A 499 -40.12 32.97 -2.01
CA GLY A 499 -41.13 32.68 -3.03
C GLY A 499 -42.05 31.55 -2.61
N PHE A 500 -41.49 30.47 -2.04
CA PHE A 500 -42.28 29.38 -1.49
C PHE A 500 -43.06 29.81 -0.24
N ALA A 501 -42.47 30.61 0.66
CA ALA A 501 -43.16 31.11 1.84
C ALA A 501 -44.36 32.02 1.49
N ARG A 502 -44.30 32.73 0.34
CA ARG A 502 -45.46 33.45 -0.22
C ARG A 502 -46.51 32.49 -0.78
N LEU A 503 -46.08 31.42 -1.48
CA LEU A 503 -46.98 30.38 -1.98
C LEU A 503 -47.73 29.69 -0.84
N GLU A 504 -47.03 29.25 0.21
CA GLU A 504 -47.61 28.59 1.38
C GLU A 504 -48.64 29.47 2.10
N ARG A 505 -48.42 30.79 2.17
CA ARG A 505 -49.41 31.74 2.71
C ARG A 505 -50.64 31.94 1.81
N ARG A 506 -50.46 31.84 0.49
CA ARG A 506 -51.53 32.06 -0.50
C ARG A 506 -52.38 30.80 -0.70
N ASP A 507 -51.74 29.63 -0.73
CA ASP A 507 -52.35 28.33 -0.98
C ASP A 507 -51.60 27.21 -0.21
N PRO A 508 -51.95 26.99 1.07
CA PRO A 508 -51.28 26.01 1.93
C PRO A 508 -51.46 24.56 1.46
N GLU A 509 -52.65 24.22 0.93
CA GLU A 509 -52.97 22.86 0.49
C GLU A 509 -52.11 22.48 -0.72
N TYR A 510 -52.01 23.37 -1.71
CA TYR A 510 -51.15 23.14 -2.86
C TYR A 510 -49.67 23.07 -2.47
N ALA A 511 -49.20 23.95 -1.57
CA ALA A 511 -47.81 23.93 -1.11
C ALA A 511 -47.43 22.59 -0.45
N SER A 512 -48.33 22.02 0.36
CA SER A 512 -48.17 20.68 0.93
C SER A 512 -48.18 19.60 -0.15
N MET A 513 -49.17 19.63 -1.05
CA MET A 513 -49.30 18.65 -2.13
C MET A 513 -48.07 18.67 -3.06
N LEU A 514 -47.48 19.85 -3.32
CA LEU A 514 -46.26 19.97 -4.12
C LEU A 514 -45.08 19.25 -3.45
N ILE A 515 -44.89 19.44 -2.14
CA ILE A 515 -43.85 18.73 -1.37
C ILE A 515 -44.08 17.22 -1.42
N ASP A 516 -45.32 16.76 -1.24
CA ASP A 516 -45.69 15.35 -1.27
C ASP A 516 -45.46 14.73 -2.65
N ASN A 517 -45.85 15.45 -3.72
CA ASN A 517 -45.65 15.02 -5.10
C ASN A 517 -44.17 14.91 -5.47
N ILE A 518 -43.33 15.88 -5.08
CA ILE A 518 -41.88 15.84 -5.29
C ILE A 518 -41.28 14.63 -4.56
N THR A 519 -41.67 14.44 -3.31
CA THR A 519 -41.19 13.33 -2.46
C THR A 519 -41.56 11.98 -3.06
N ALA A 520 -42.83 11.79 -3.45
CA ALA A 520 -43.31 10.56 -4.04
C ALA A 520 -42.64 10.26 -5.40
N LYS A 521 -42.49 11.28 -6.25
CA LYS A 521 -41.94 11.13 -7.61
C LYS A 521 -40.46 10.73 -7.59
N SER A 522 -39.72 11.12 -6.57
CA SER A 522 -38.30 10.79 -6.42
C SER A 522 -37.99 9.30 -6.29
N SER A 523 -38.97 8.47 -5.93
CA SER A 523 -38.80 7.03 -5.73
C SER A 523 -37.60 6.68 -4.82
N GLY A 524 -37.34 7.52 -3.81
CA GLY A 524 -36.25 7.36 -2.84
C GLY A 524 -34.85 7.76 -3.32
N VAL A 525 -34.74 8.47 -4.45
CA VAL A 525 -33.46 8.92 -5.04
C VAL A 525 -33.13 10.36 -4.62
N PHE A 526 -32.17 10.55 -3.71
CA PHE A 526 -31.74 11.86 -3.22
C PHE A 526 -31.12 12.76 -4.30
N LEU A 527 -30.37 12.17 -5.24
CA LEU A 527 -29.77 12.95 -6.33
C LEU A 527 -30.83 13.61 -7.21
N TRP A 528 -31.91 12.88 -7.51
CA TRP A 528 -33.08 13.39 -8.23
C TRP A 528 -33.69 14.58 -7.49
N ILE A 529 -33.90 14.44 -6.18
CA ILE A 529 -34.46 15.51 -5.33
C ILE A 529 -33.58 16.77 -5.37
N ARG A 530 -32.26 16.62 -5.25
CA ARG A 530 -31.34 17.76 -5.28
C ARG A 530 -31.43 18.54 -6.60
N LEU A 531 -31.57 17.82 -7.72
CA LEU A 531 -31.76 18.41 -9.05
C LEU A 531 -33.10 19.15 -9.15
N VAL A 532 -34.19 18.50 -8.74
CA VAL A 532 -35.55 19.04 -8.87
C VAL A 532 -35.78 20.23 -7.93
N VAL A 533 -35.38 20.14 -6.67
CA VAL A 533 -35.49 21.26 -5.72
C VAL A 533 -34.71 22.47 -6.21
N LYS A 534 -33.49 22.29 -6.72
CA LYS A 534 -32.70 23.39 -7.32
C LYS A 534 -33.43 24.03 -8.51
N SER A 535 -34.02 23.22 -9.39
CA SER A 535 -34.80 23.70 -10.54
C SER A 535 -36.05 24.47 -10.11
N LEU A 536 -36.80 23.97 -9.13
CA LEU A 536 -38.01 24.61 -8.61
C LEU A 536 -37.70 25.92 -7.87
N LEU A 537 -36.63 25.97 -7.07
CA LEU A 537 -36.17 27.19 -6.42
C LEU A 537 -35.78 28.28 -7.42
N ALA A 538 -35.18 27.89 -8.55
CA ALA A 538 -34.90 28.83 -9.64
C ALA A 538 -36.21 29.40 -10.24
N GLY A 539 -37.22 28.57 -10.49
CA GLY A 539 -38.54 29.02 -10.96
C GLY A 539 -39.26 29.95 -9.96
N LEU A 540 -39.24 29.61 -8.68
CA LEU A 540 -39.85 30.40 -7.59
C LEU A 540 -39.22 31.79 -7.43
N THR A 541 -37.94 31.93 -7.76
CA THR A 541 -37.23 33.22 -7.74
C THR A 541 -37.72 34.18 -8.84
N HIS A 542 -38.29 33.64 -9.92
CA HIS A 542 -38.86 34.42 -11.04
C HIS A 542 -40.39 34.65 -10.92
N ASP A 543 -40.97 34.34 -9.75
CA ASP A 543 -42.42 34.44 -9.47
C ASP A 543 -43.30 33.62 -10.43
N ASP A 544 -42.79 32.48 -10.90
CA ASP A 544 -43.51 31.51 -11.74
C ASP A 544 -44.89 31.17 -11.13
N ARG A 545 -45.92 31.01 -11.98
CA ARG A 545 -47.26 30.68 -11.48
C ARG A 545 -47.28 29.25 -10.96
N ILE A 546 -48.25 28.99 -10.09
CA ILE A 546 -48.52 27.65 -9.51
C ILE A 546 -48.57 26.56 -10.60
N ALA A 547 -49.30 26.82 -11.69
CA ALA A 547 -49.42 25.90 -12.81
C ALA A 547 -48.10 25.66 -13.55
N ASP A 548 -47.19 26.64 -13.59
CA ASP A 548 -45.89 26.51 -14.24
C ASP A 548 -44.95 25.62 -13.42
N LEU A 549 -45.01 25.72 -12.08
CA LEU A 549 -44.27 24.84 -11.17
C LEU A 549 -44.76 23.39 -11.23
N GLN A 550 -46.09 23.16 -11.27
CA GLN A 550 -46.62 21.81 -11.47
C GLN A 550 -46.20 21.24 -12.82
N LYS A 551 -46.32 22.04 -13.89
CA LYS A 551 -45.93 21.63 -15.23
C LYS A 551 -44.44 21.30 -15.33
N ARG A 552 -43.57 22.10 -14.70
CA ARG A 552 -42.13 21.79 -14.58
C ARG A 552 -41.93 20.46 -13.87
N LEU A 553 -42.62 20.22 -12.75
CA LEU A 553 -42.52 18.94 -12.04
C LEU A 553 -43.02 17.77 -12.88
N ASP A 554 -44.13 17.91 -13.59
CA ASP A 554 -44.73 16.87 -14.43
C ASP A 554 -43.81 16.46 -15.59
N LEU A 555 -43.10 17.42 -16.18
CA LEU A 555 -42.14 17.20 -17.26
C LEU A 555 -40.87 16.45 -16.82
N LEU A 556 -40.56 16.43 -15.53
CA LEU A 556 -39.38 15.71 -15.02
C LEU A 556 -39.73 14.23 -14.83
N PRO A 557 -39.03 13.30 -15.48
CA PRO A 557 -39.32 11.87 -15.31
C PRO A 557 -38.88 11.38 -13.92
N PRO A 558 -39.52 10.32 -13.38
CA PRO A 558 -39.19 9.78 -12.06
C PRO A 558 -37.90 8.92 -12.04
N ASP A 559 -37.44 8.46 -13.21
CA ASP A 559 -36.19 7.71 -13.35
C ASP A 559 -35.01 8.67 -13.55
N LEU A 560 -33.84 8.32 -13.01
CA LEU A 560 -32.65 9.16 -13.05
C LEU A 560 -32.01 9.21 -14.45
N GLU A 561 -32.01 8.10 -15.20
CA GLU A 561 -31.49 8.05 -16.57
C GLU A 561 -32.37 8.89 -17.50
N ASP A 562 -33.69 8.73 -17.39
CA ASP A 562 -34.65 9.56 -18.11
C ASP A 562 -34.50 11.04 -17.72
N LEU A 563 -34.21 11.34 -16.45
CA LEU A 563 -33.99 12.71 -15.98
C LEU A 563 -32.74 13.32 -16.64
N TYR A 564 -31.66 12.55 -16.76
CA TYR A 564 -30.49 13.00 -17.50
C TYR A 564 -30.81 13.26 -18.96
N SER A 565 -31.55 12.37 -19.63
CA SER A 565 -32.01 12.58 -21.01
C SER A 565 -32.81 13.87 -21.12
N ALA A 566 -33.78 14.08 -20.24
CA ALA A 566 -34.62 15.28 -20.23
C ALA A 566 -33.79 16.56 -19.98
N ILE A 567 -32.80 16.51 -19.09
CA ILE A 567 -31.88 17.63 -18.85
C ILE A 567 -31.04 17.89 -20.11
N THR A 568 -30.44 16.87 -20.72
CA THR A 568 -29.62 17.04 -21.94
C THR A 568 -30.43 17.52 -23.13
N ASP A 569 -31.67 17.05 -23.29
CA ASP A 569 -32.59 17.46 -24.36
C ASP A 569 -33.10 18.89 -24.15
N SER A 570 -33.11 19.37 -22.91
CA SER A 570 -33.50 20.74 -22.55
C SER A 570 -32.38 21.77 -22.71
N LEU A 571 -31.14 21.33 -23.00
CA LEU A 571 -30.03 22.23 -23.23
C LEU A 571 -30.23 23.04 -24.51
N ASP A 572 -29.87 24.33 -24.48
CA ASP A 572 -29.81 25.12 -25.70
C ASP A 572 -28.86 24.42 -26.70
N PRO A 573 -29.25 24.24 -27.97
CA PRO A 573 -28.39 23.64 -28.99
C PRO A 573 -27.00 24.29 -29.08
N PHE A 574 -26.89 25.58 -28.75
CA PHE A 574 -25.62 26.30 -28.65
C PHE A 574 -24.69 25.73 -27.56
N TYR A 575 -25.23 25.36 -26.40
CA TYR A 575 -24.45 24.81 -25.28
C TYR A 575 -24.29 23.28 -25.33
N PHE A 576 -25.12 22.59 -26.11
CA PHE A 576 -25.07 21.12 -26.22
C PHE A 576 -23.74 20.63 -26.80
N SER A 577 -23.26 21.27 -27.86
CA SER A 577 -21.95 20.96 -28.46
C SER A 577 -20.80 21.13 -27.46
N HIS A 578 -20.88 22.18 -26.64
CA HIS A 578 -19.91 22.49 -25.59
C HIS A 578 -19.94 21.45 -24.47
N ALA A 579 -21.13 21.10 -23.97
CA ALA A 579 -21.30 20.05 -22.97
C ALA A 579 -20.78 18.69 -23.47
N ALA A 580 -21.03 18.34 -24.74
CA ALA A 580 -20.53 17.12 -25.35
C ALA A 580 -18.99 17.08 -25.43
N GLN A 581 -18.33 18.23 -25.66
CA GLN A 581 -16.86 18.31 -25.62
C GLN A 581 -16.32 18.01 -24.22
N TYR A 582 -16.95 18.54 -23.18
CA TYR A 582 -16.60 18.23 -21.78
C TYR A 582 -16.73 16.73 -21.48
N PHE A 583 -17.84 16.11 -21.87
CA PHE A 583 -18.03 14.67 -21.64
C PHE A 583 -17.00 13.83 -22.38
N LYS A 584 -16.69 14.17 -23.64
CA LYS A 584 -15.63 13.50 -24.41
C LYS A 584 -14.24 13.71 -23.82
N PHE A 585 -13.97 14.88 -23.27
CA PHE A 585 -12.70 15.15 -22.61
C PHE A 585 -12.52 14.31 -21.35
N VAL A 586 -13.59 14.16 -20.55
CA VAL A 586 -13.61 13.24 -19.41
C VAL A 586 -13.42 11.80 -19.85
N GLU A 587 -14.18 11.35 -20.86
CA GLU A 587 -14.11 9.98 -21.40
C GLU A 587 -12.73 9.63 -21.95
N GLY A 588 -12.06 10.58 -22.60
CA GLY A 588 -10.72 10.40 -23.17
C GLY A 588 -9.57 10.57 -22.19
N SER A 589 -9.83 10.86 -20.91
CA SER A 589 -8.80 11.10 -19.91
C SER A 589 -8.60 9.86 -19.02
N ASP A 590 -7.34 9.49 -18.78
CA ASP A 590 -6.99 8.34 -17.91
C ASP A 590 -7.37 8.54 -16.43
N SER A 591 -7.68 9.78 -16.03
CA SER A 591 -8.15 10.16 -14.70
C SER A 591 -9.02 11.41 -14.79
N PRO A 592 -9.88 11.71 -13.79
CA PRO A 592 -10.71 12.90 -13.79
C PRO A 592 -9.88 14.19 -14.02
N PRO A 593 -10.14 14.95 -15.09
CA PRO A 593 -9.38 16.18 -15.36
C PRO A 593 -9.55 17.19 -14.24
N SER A 594 -8.46 17.89 -13.90
CA SER A 594 -8.53 18.98 -12.92
C SER A 594 -9.39 20.14 -13.45
N ALA A 595 -9.95 20.95 -12.55
CA ALA A 595 -10.69 22.15 -12.93
C ALA A 595 -9.84 23.12 -13.79
N LEU A 596 -8.52 23.12 -13.60
CA LEU A 596 -7.59 23.89 -14.42
C LEU A 596 -7.49 23.32 -15.85
N LEU A 597 -7.43 22.00 -16.02
CA LEU A 597 -7.45 21.38 -17.35
C LEU A 597 -8.75 21.70 -18.09
N PHE A 598 -9.89 21.65 -17.39
CA PHE A 598 -11.16 22.08 -17.96
C PHE A 598 -11.13 23.54 -18.40
N SER A 599 -10.49 24.43 -17.63
CA SER A 599 -10.37 25.84 -18.04
C SER A 599 -9.53 26.07 -19.28
N LEU A 600 -8.59 25.16 -19.58
CA LEU A 600 -7.77 25.21 -20.80
C LEU A 600 -8.50 24.59 -21.99
N ALA A 601 -9.29 23.55 -21.75
CA ALA A 601 -10.14 22.92 -22.76
C ALA A 601 -11.34 23.79 -23.17
N ASP A 602 -11.71 24.76 -22.34
CA ASP A 602 -12.82 25.70 -22.53
C ASP A 602 -12.49 26.90 -23.43
N GLU A 603 -11.24 26.99 -23.92
CA GLU A 603 -10.75 28.12 -24.72
C GLU A 603 -11.12 27.92 -26.20
N GLU A 604 -11.30 29.02 -26.94
CA GLU A 604 -11.88 29.00 -28.30
C GLU A 604 -11.07 28.19 -29.33
N GLY A 605 -9.78 27.95 -29.07
CA GLY A 605 -8.85 27.28 -29.99
C GLY A 605 -8.45 25.88 -29.51
N PRO A 606 -8.53 24.84 -30.35
CA PRO A 606 -8.08 23.49 -29.97
C PRO A 606 -6.55 23.43 -29.73
N GLU A 607 -5.80 24.37 -30.31
CA GLU A 607 -4.36 24.51 -30.14
C GLU A 607 -4.00 25.53 -29.04
N PHE A 608 -4.97 26.14 -28.36
CA PHE A 608 -4.71 27.19 -27.35
C PHE A 608 -3.69 26.75 -26.29
N ALA A 609 -3.83 25.51 -25.79
CA ALA A 609 -2.91 24.94 -24.82
C ALA A 609 -1.52 24.65 -25.41
N LEU A 610 -1.42 24.39 -26.71
CA LEU A 610 -0.16 24.16 -27.44
C LEU A 610 0.57 25.47 -27.76
N ASP A 611 -0.19 26.54 -27.99
CA ASP A 611 0.32 27.89 -28.26
C ASP A 611 0.66 28.65 -26.96
N LEU A 612 0.19 28.15 -25.82
CA LEU A 612 0.44 28.77 -24.53
C LEU A 612 1.95 28.71 -24.19
N PRO A 613 2.60 29.84 -23.87
CA PRO A 613 4.00 29.82 -23.45
C PRO A 613 4.19 28.90 -22.24
N VAL A 614 5.21 28.04 -22.28
CA VAL A 614 5.54 27.15 -21.17
C VAL A 614 6.02 27.97 -19.97
N LYS A 615 5.09 28.31 -19.07
CA LYS A 615 5.33 29.00 -17.81
C LYS A 615 4.48 28.41 -16.69
N LEU A 616 4.96 28.52 -15.45
CA LEU A 616 4.16 28.18 -14.28
C LEU A 616 3.04 29.23 -14.11
N PHE A 617 1.79 28.77 -13.98
CA PHE A 617 0.71 29.63 -13.53
C PHE A 617 0.94 30.02 -12.07
N THR A 618 0.73 31.30 -11.75
CA THR A 618 0.64 31.72 -10.35
C THR A 618 -0.63 31.14 -9.71
N GLU A 619 -0.67 31.02 -8.37
CA GLU A 619 -1.88 30.53 -7.69
C GLU A 619 -3.10 31.42 -7.98
N GLU A 620 -2.89 32.73 -8.07
CA GLU A 620 -3.95 33.69 -8.44
C GLU A 620 -4.45 33.48 -9.88
N GLU A 621 -3.56 33.20 -10.84
CA GLU A 621 -3.95 32.87 -12.22
C GLU A 621 -4.76 31.57 -12.28
N LYS A 622 -4.38 30.55 -11.50
CA LYS A 622 -5.12 29.28 -11.42
C LYS A 622 -6.52 29.49 -10.86
N GLU A 623 -6.64 30.21 -9.75
CA GLU A 623 -7.93 30.50 -9.12
C GLU A 623 -8.87 31.27 -10.06
N ILE A 624 -8.36 32.30 -10.75
CA ILE A 624 -9.16 33.09 -11.70
C ILE A 624 -9.69 32.21 -12.83
N ARG A 625 -8.83 31.36 -13.42
CA ARG A 625 -9.22 30.45 -14.50
C ARG A 625 -10.27 29.45 -14.04
N ILE A 626 -10.03 28.77 -12.93
CA ILE A 626 -10.96 27.80 -12.35
C ILE A 626 -12.32 28.46 -12.08
N LYS A 627 -12.31 29.63 -11.44
CA LYS A 627 -13.53 30.36 -11.10
C LYS A 627 -14.32 30.79 -12.34
N THR A 628 -13.63 31.24 -13.39
CA THR A 628 -14.28 31.69 -14.63
C THR A 628 -15.00 30.53 -15.32
N THR A 629 -14.33 29.40 -15.52
CA THR A 629 -14.91 28.19 -16.13
C THR A 629 -16.05 27.62 -15.28
N MET A 630 -15.91 27.62 -13.94
CA MET A 630 -16.97 27.20 -13.03
C MET A 630 -18.21 28.11 -13.04
N THR A 631 -18.07 29.37 -13.44
CA THR A 631 -19.18 30.34 -13.44
C THR A 631 -19.85 30.45 -14.81
N ALA A 632 -19.10 30.35 -15.91
CA ALA A 632 -19.60 30.55 -17.27
C ALA A 632 -20.24 29.30 -17.88
N ASN A 633 -19.60 28.13 -17.76
CA ASN A 633 -19.97 26.92 -18.52
C ASN A 633 -20.45 25.76 -17.64
N CYS A 634 -20.39 25.95 -16.32
CA CYS A 634 -20.70 24.93 -15.32
C CYS A 634 -22.13 25.02 -14.77
N SER A 635 -23.04 25.81 -15.35
CA SER A 635 -24.45 25.81 -14.91
C SER A 635 -25.09 24.43 -15.10
N ILE A 636 -24.67 23.67 -16.12
CA ILE A 636 -25.12 22.31 -16.45
C ILE A 636 -24.37 21.24 -15.63
N VAL A 637 -23.05 21.36 -15.49
CA VAL A 637 -22.21 20.40 -14.73
C VAL A 637 -22.39 20.57 -13.20
N GLN A 638 -22.59 21.79 -12.68
CA GLN A 638 -22.99 22.05 -11.29
C GLN A 638 -24.46 21.68 -11.00
N GLN A 639 -25.29 21.45 -12.02
CA GLN A 639 -26.58 20.81 -11.81
C GLN A 639 -26.36 19.32 -11.48
N ILE A 640 -25.49 18.64 -12.21
CA ILE A 640 -25.32 17.18 -12.16
C ILE A 640 -24.31 16.69 -11.10
N SER A 641 -23.33 17.50 -10.69
CA SER A 641 -22.27 17.11 -9.76
C SER A 641 -22.61 17.39 -8.28
N PRO A 642 -22.41 16.42 -7.36
CA PRO A 642 -22.48 16.69 -5.93
C PRO A 642 -21.24 17.49 -5.49
N SER A 643 -21.44 18.80 -5.29
CA SER A 643 -20.58 19.69 -4.50
C SER A 643 -19.07 19.65 -4.79
N SER A 644 -18.63 20.43 -5.79
CA SER A 644 -17.25 20.87 -5.94
C SER A 644 -17.15 22.40 -5.78
N LYS A 645 -17.64 22.93 -4.65
CA LYS A 645 -17.58 24.39 -4.39
C LYS A 645 -16.46 24.84 -3.46
N ASP A 646 -15.72 23.94 -2.84
CA ASP A 646 -14.51 24.29 -2.09
C ASP A 646 -13.40 23.29 -2.44
N ARG A 647 -12.53 23.68 -3.38
CA ARG A 647 -11.13 23.23 -3.50
C ARG A 647 -10.40 24.12 -4.51
#